data_AF-A0A7X7ULG8-F1
#
_entry.id   AF-A0A7X7ULG8-F1
#
_cell.length_a   1.000
_cell.length_b   1.000
_cell.length_c   1.000
_cell.angle_alpha   90.00
_cell.angle_beta   90.00
_cell.angle_gamma   90.00
#
_symmetry.space_group_name_H-M   'P 1'
#
loop_
_entity.id
_entity.type
_entity.pdbx_description
1 polymer ?
#
loop_
_entity_poly.entity_id
_entity_poly.type
_entity_poly.pdbx_seq_one_letter_code
_entity_poly.pdbx_strand_id
1 'polypeptide(L)'
;PQGRSLLIKDRIRIKAPRRWSLEDPYLYRVIQEVIVDGRIVDRRTIRTGFRTLEWSADRGFLLNGKAVKIKGVNMHQDHAGVGVALPDGLISYRVHLIKRMGANAWRTSHNPPAPELLDICDSLGVLVLDETRLLNSSPEYLDQFRRMILRDRNHPSVILWSIGNEEGWVQTTPTGKKIATTLLALQHSLDPTRTSTYAADLPNVFKGINEIIPIRSFNYREKHMEAYHRDHPNQPILGTEMGSTVTTRGIYVTDSVNCYLPDHDLTAPWWASRAEEWWPIAAENDWMAGGFIWTGLDYRGEPTPFHWPNISSHFGVMDLCGFPKNLYYYYQSWWNEGSDVLHISPHWNWPLHQWNKNEVEVWINTNADSVKLKLNGKDLGTSKIEPSRHLRRKVPYEPGTLEAIGYRQGREIRRKVETTGPAFELVVIPHKTTALADGKDIVVMNIHAIDSGGRIVPIANNKVQFRISGPGRIIGVGNGDPSSHEPDKCQEGKWQRSLFNGWCQVIVEMGDEPGVIKFDALSEGLWPGGTEIHTVDPKTGGSLPAPVKVTGTNKLNSEPFMNGADISFLPQLEEEGIKFYDYGSQQSENAFDILKRYGFNYVRLRIFYDPSQPQGYSPGKGYCNLSQTLAMAQRIKAAGMKFLLDFHYSDYWADPGKQYTPAAWKELPYEVLKDSVYSYTRRVLLALKAQGTLPDMVQPGNEINHGMLWPEGHVSRPDQLAGLLKSGIDAVKSVSPKIAIMLHLALGGQNEESVWWFDQMFSRGVDCDVIGLSYYPRWHGTLDELDYNMRDLIRRYQKDVVVVEYSHLKREVYDLVKALPDGKGKGIFIWEPLNTWERIFKWDGRPTRHLRTYQQFK
;
A
#
# COMPACT_ATOMS: atom_id res chain seq x y z
N PRO A 1 -49.36 -11.21 -24.17
CA PRO A 1 -48.65 -12.49 -24.38
C PRO A 1 -47.37 -12.54 -23.55
N GLN A 2 -47.27 -13.50 -22.62
CA GLN A 2 -46.03 -13.83 -21.91
C GLN A 2 -44.88 -14.01 -22.91
N GLY A 3 -43.71 -13.42 -22.64
CA GLY A 3 -42.50 -13.61 -23.43
C GLY A 3 -42.17 -12.54 -24.49
N ARG A 4 -42.84 -11.38 -24.53
CA ARG A 4 -42.39 -10.24 -25.35
C ARG A 4 -41.50 -9.30 -24.51
N SER A 5 -40.32 -8.96 -25.00
CA SER A 5 -39.47 -7.90 -24.45
C SER A 5 -39.64 -6.60 -25.24
N LEU A 6 -39.53 -5.45 -24.56
CA LEU A 6 -39.59 -4.11 -25.17
C LEU A 6 -38.31 -3.35 -24.82
N LEU A 7 -37.61 -2.83 -25.83
CA LEU A 7 -36.45 -1.96 -25.61
C LEU A 7 -36.91 -0.52 -25.37
N ILE A 8 -36.70 -0.01 -24.17
CA ILE A 8 -36.92 1.40 -23.84
C ILE A 8 -35.61 2.17 -24.03
N LYS A 9 -35.66 3.26 -24.79
CA LYS A 9 -34.54 4.19 -24.97
C LYS A 9 -34.90 5.51 -24.31
N ASP A 10 -34.04 5.98 -23.42
CA ASP A 10 -34.18 7.27 -22.73
C ASP A 10 -32.88 8.08 -22.83
N ARG A 11 -32.96 9.39 -22.60
CA ARG A 11 -31.83 10.32 -22.67
C ARG A 11 -31.84 11.25 -21.46
N ILE A 12 -30.82 11.10 -20.62
CA ILE A 12 -30.59 11.98 -19.46
C ILE A 12 -29.45 12.95 -19.80
N ARG A 13 -29.65 14.25 -19.56
CA ARG A 13 -28.61 15.28 -19.73
C ARG A 13 -27.97 15.61 -18.40
N ILE A 14 -26.67 15.33 -18.28
CA ILE A 14 -25.85 15.70 -17.11
C ILE A 14 -24.98 16.90 -17.49
N LYS A 15 -25.14 18.02 -16.78
CA LYS A 15 -24.31 19.21 -16.98
C LYS A 15 -22.96 19.01 -16.28
N ALA A 16 -21.86 19.25 -16.99
CA ALA A 16 -20.49 19.18 -16.47
C ALA A 16 -20.22 17.94 -15.60
N PRO A 17 -20.34 16.71 -16.14
CA PRO A 17 -20.11 15.50 -15.36
C PRO A 17 -18.66 15.44 -14.86
N ARG A 18 -18.47 15.04 -13.59
CA ARG A 18 -17.16 14.65 -13.06
C ARG A 18 -16.74 13.37 -13.78
N ARG A 19 -15.66 13.46 -14.56
CA ARG A 19 -15.24 12.35 -15.41
C ARG A 19 -14.48 11.32 -14.59
N TRP A 20 -14.69 10.05 -14.92
CA TRP A 20 -13.87 8.96 -14.41
C TRP A 20 -12.48 9.04 -15.05
N SER A 21 -11.42 9.00 -14.25
CA SER A 21 -10.03 8.83 -14.66
C SER A 21 -9.29 7.88 -13.69
N LEU A 22 -8.00 7.63 -13.95
CA LEU A 22 -7.16 6.79 -13.08
C LEU A 22 -6.96 7.43 -11.69
N GLU A 23 -6.85 8.76 -11.66
CA GLU A 23 -6.61 9.56 -10.46
C GLU A 23 -7.93 9.93 -9.76
N ASP A 24 -8.99 10.16 -10.54
CA ASP A 24 -10.33 10.49 -10.06
C ASP A 24 -11.37 9.50 -10.58
N PRO A 25 -11.43 8.27 -10.03
CA PRO A 25 -12.35 7.23 -10.47
C PRO A 25 -13.78 7.45 -9.96
N TYR A 26 -14.35 8.62 -10.25
CA TYR A 26 -15.67 8.98 -9.75
C TYR A 26 -16.79 8.14 -10.40
N LEU A 27 -17.64 7.54 -9.56
CA LEU A 27 -18.74 6.68 -9.98
C LEU A 27 -20.10 7.29 -9.62
N TYR A 28 -20.97 7.32 -10.62
CA TYR A 28 -22.39 7.67 -10.50
C TYR A 28 -23.22 6.43 -10.20
N ARG A 29 -24.41 6.66 -9.60
CA ARG A 29 -25.47 5.65 -9.49
C ARG A 29 -26.59 6.00 -10.46
N VAL A 30 -26.91 5.07 -11.35
CA VAL A 30 -28.06 5.15 -12.25
C VAL A 30 -29.13 4.22 -11.69
N ILE A 31 -30.26 4.79 -11.27
CA ILE A 31 -31.41 4.04 -10.75
C ILE A 31 -32.40 3.86 -11.91
N GLN A 32 -32.67 2.60 -12.23
CA GLN A 32 -33.66 2.19 -13.22
C GLN A 32 -34.89 1.71 -12.48
N GLU A 33 -36.06 2.26 -12.80
CA GLU A 33 -37.34 1.88 -12.21
C GLU A 33 -38.31 1.50 -13.32
N VAL A 34 -38.91 0.31 -13.20
CA VAL A 34 -40.00 -0.11 -14.09
C VAL A 34 -41.30 0.23 -13.38
N ILE A 35 -42.08 1.12 -13.99
CA ILE A 35 -43.34 1.60 -13.41
C ILE A 35 -44.50 1.08 -14.26
N VAL A 36 -45.43 0.37 -13.62
CA VAL A 36 -46.67 -0.14 -14.22
C VAL A 36 -47.84 0.35 -13.36
N ASP A 37 -48.82 1.01 -14.00
CA ASP A 37 -50.00 1.58 -13.33
C ASP A 37 -49.67 2.46 -12.11
N GLY A 38 -48.63 3.28 -12.23
CA GLY A 38 -48.16 4.18 -11.18
C GLY A 38 -47.40 3.51 -10.03
N ARG A 39 -47.10 2.21 -10.11
CA ARG A 39 -46.34 1.45 -9.11
C ARG A 39 -44.99 0.99 -9.65
N ILE A 40 -43.95 1.11 -8.84
CA ILE A 40 -42.63 0.53 -9.16
C ILE A 40 -42.75 -0.99 -8.99
N VAL A 41 -42.59 -1.74 -10.08
CA VAL A 41 -42.64 -3.21 -10.09
C VAL A 41 -41.24 -3.84 -10.14
N ASP A 42 -40.22 -3.07 -10.54
CA ASP A 42 -38.82 -3.47 -10.50
C ASP A 42 -37.93 -2.23 -10.33
N ARG A 43 -36.81 -2.40 -9.62
CA ARG A 43 -35.80 -1.36 -9.43
C ARG A 43 -34.41 -1.97 -9.49
N ARG A 44 -33.53 -1.37 -10.30
CA ARG A 44 -32.11 -1.74 -10.38
C ARG A 44 -31.22 -0.51 -10.21
N THR A 45 -30.11 -0.66 -9.48
CA THR A 45 -29.06 0.36 -9.40
C THR A 45 -27.83 -0.11 -10.17
N ILE A 46 -27.30 0.74 -11.04
CA ILE A 46 -26.07 0.51 -11.80
C ILE A 46 -25.04 1.54 -11.38
N ARG A 47 -23.83 1.10 -11.04
CA ARG A 47 -22.67 1.97 -10.83
C ARG A 47 -21.94 2.15 -12.15
N THR A 48 -21.61 3.38 -12.52
CA THR A 48 -20.87 3.65 -13.78
C THR A 48 -20.16 5.00 -13.72
N GLY A 49 -19.22 5.23 -14.65
CA GLY A 49 -18.42 6.44 -14.75
C GLY A 49 -18.43 7.00 -16.18
N PHE A 50 -18.41 8.33 -16.29
CA PHE A 50 -18.37 9.01 -17.59
C PHE A 50 -16.93 9.29 -18.00
N ARG A 51 -16.52 8.77 -19.15
CA ARG A 51 -15.21 9.05 -19.76
C ARG A 51 -15.29 8.94 -21.28
N THR A 52 -14.26 9.39 -21.97
CA THR A 52 -14.08 9.15 -23.42
C THR A 52 -12.82 8.35 -23.67
N LEU A 53 -12.88 7.44 -24.64
CA LEU A 53 -11.78 6.59 -25.07
C LEU A 53 -11.46 6.93 -26.53
N GLU A 54 -10.18 7.05 -26.87
CA GLU A 54 -9.71 7.21 -28.24
C GLU A 54 -8.46 6.36 -28.44
N TRP A 55 -8.38 5.71 -29.61
CA TRP A 55 -7.22 4.93 -30.05
C TRP A 55 -6.67 5.60 -31.30
N SER A 56 -5.43 6.08 -31.21
CA SER A 56 -4.74 6.79 -32.26
C SER A 56 -3.53 5.98 -32.69
N ALA A 57 -3.30 5.89 -34.00
CA ALA A 57 -2.11 5.21 -34.51
C ALA A 57 -0.82 5.98 -34.20
N ASP A 58 -0.88 7.31 -34.05
CA ASP A 58 0.28 8.15 -33.79
C ASP A 58 0.47 8.52 -32.33
N ARG A 59 -0.61 8.52 -31.54
CA ARG A 59 -0.63 8.97 -30.12
C ARG A 59 -0.98 7.87 -29.13
N GLY A 60 -1.16 6.63 -29.59
CA GLY A 60 -1.51 5.50 -28.75
C GLY A 60 -2.92 5.62 -28.15
N PHE A 61 -3.04 5.38 -26.84
CA PHE A 61 -4.32 5.39 -26.12
C PHE A 61 -4.57 6.74 -25.43
N LEU A 62 -5.78 7.28 -25.59
CA LEU A 62 -6.20 8.52 -24.93
C LEU A 62 -7.42 8.28 -24.04
N LEU A 63 -7.32 8.73 -22.80
CA LEU A 63 -8.41 8.77 -21.83
C LEU A 63 -8.80 10.24 -21.57
N ASN A 64 -10.07 10.57 -21.80
CA ASN A 64 -10.57 11.95 -21.65
C ASN A 64 -9.81 12.99 -22.49
N GLY A 65 -9.25 12.58 -23.63
CA GLY A 65 -8.45 13.42 -24.53
C GLY A 65 -6.99 13.60 -24.12
N LYS A 66 -6.53 12.93 -23.05
CA LYS A 66 -5.13 12.92 -22.63
C LYS A 66 -4.48 11.59 -23.01
N ALA A 67 -3.29 11.62 -23.59
CA ALA A 67 -2.51 10.43 -23.85
C ALA A 67 -2.14 9.73 -22.53
N VAL A 68 -2.33 8.42 -22.49
CA VAL A 68 -2.03 7.58 -21.33
C VAL A 68 -1.33 6.32 -21.85
N LYS A 69 -0.10 6.10 -21.40
CA LYS A 69 0.58 4.81 -21.61
C LYS A 69 -0.10 3.75 -20.75
N ILE A 70 -0.48 2.64 -21.39
CA ILE A 70 -0.97 1.45 -20.72
C ILE A 70 0.23 0.75 -20.08
N LYS A 71 0.27 0.80 -18.74
CA LYS A 71 1.25 0.16 -17.85
C LYS A 71 0.54 -1.05 -17.23
N GLY A 72 0.34 -2.08 -18.04
CA GLY A 72 -0.59 -3.17 -17.75
C GLY A 72 0.08 -4.44 -17.23
N VAL A 73 -0.69 -5.28 -16.56
CA VAL A 73 -0.30 -6.65 -16.16
C VAL A 73 -1.28 -7.68 -16.71
N ASN A 74 -0.77 -8.81 -17.20
CA ASN A 74 -1.53 -10.03 -17.40
C ASN A 74 -1.72 -10.73 -16.06
N MET A 75 -2.93 -11.20 -15.79
CA MET A 75 -3.27 -11.81 -14.50
C MET A 75 -4.18 -13.01 -14.70
N HIS A 76 -3.70 -14.16 -14.23
CA HIS A 76 -4.55 -15.33 -14.00
C HIS A 76 -5.37 -15.18 -12.72
N GLN A 77 -6.39 -16.02 -12.56
CA GLN A 77 -7.41 -15.83 -11.53
C GLN A 77 -6.99 -16.34 -10.14
N ASP A 78 -5.99 -17.22 -10.01
CA ASP A 78 -5.64 -17.87 -8.75
C ASP A 78 -4.75 -17.04 -7.79
N HIS A 79 -4.72 -17.47 -6.53
CA HIS A 79 -3.85 -16.95 -5.47
C HIS A 79 -3.46 -18.07 -4.50
N ALA A 80 -2.31 -17.95 -3.83
CA ALA A 80 -1.84 -18.95 -2.87
C ALA A 80 -2.88 -19.25 -1.78
N GLY A 81 -3.01 -20.51 -1.35
CA GLY A 81 -3.90 -20.90 -0.25
C GLY A 81 -5.35 -21.20 -0.66
N VAL A 82 -5.88 -20.49 -1.65
CA VAL A 82 -7.31 -20.58 -2.05
C VAL A 82 -7.53 -21.02 -3.49
N GLY A 83 -6.47 -21.09 -4.32
CA GLY A 83 -6.59 -21.45 -5.73
C GLY A 83 -7.44 -20.40 -6.45
N VAL A 84 -8.44 -20.83 -7.21
CA VAL A 84 -9.33 -19.94 -7.99
C VAL A 84 -10.57 -19.46 -7.22
N ALA A 85 -10.78 -19.93 -5.99
CA ALA A 85 -11.91 -19.56 -5.14
C ALA A 85 -11.58 -18.29 -4.33
N LEU A 86 -11.34 -17.17 -5.02
CA LEU A 86 -10.90 -15.92 -4.40
C LEU A 86 -12.09 -15.19 -3.75
N PRO A 87 -11.99 -14.84 -2.45
CA PRO A 87 -12.88 -13.86 -1.85
C PRO A 87 -12.65 -12.46 -2.46
N ASP A 88 -13.70 -11.64 -2.51
CA ASP A 88 -13.66 -10.29 -3.09
C ASP A 88 -12.55 -9.42 -2.48
N GLY A 89 -12.34 -9.51 -1.16
CA GLY A 89 -11.28 -8.80 -0.47
C GLY A 89 -9.87 -9.20 -0.95
N LEU A 90 -9.68 -10.46 -1.37
CA LEU A 90 -8.41 -10.91 -1.93
C LEU A 90 -8.22 -10.41 -3.37
N ILE A 91 -9.30 -10.27 -4.14
CA ILE A 91 -9.27 -9.59 -5.44
C ILE A 91 -8.86 -8.12 -5.24
N SER A 92 -9.44 -7.44 -4.24
CA SER A 92 -9.08 -6.06 -3.88
C SER A 92 -7.60 -5.95 -3.50
N TYR A 93 -7.10 -6.83 -2.65
CA TYR A 93 -5.70 -6.89 -2.25
C TYR A 93 -4.76 -7.01 -3.47
N ARG A 94 -5.09 -7.86 -4.45
CA ARG A 94 -4.31 -8.04 -5.69
C ARG A 94 -4.31 -6.80 -6.57
N VAL A 95 -5.44 -6.10 -6.70
CA VAL A 95 -5.49 -4.83 -7.45
C VAL A 95 -4.66 -3.74 -6.76
N HIS A 96 -4.68 -3.66 -5.43
CA HIS A 96 -3.82 -2.74 -4.68
C HIS A 96 -2.34 -3.05 -4.86
N LEU A 97 -1.93 -4.33 -4.88
CA LEU A 97 -0.54 -4.74 -5.14
C LEU A 97 0.00 -4.16 -6.45
N ILE A 98 -0.71 -4.35 -7.56
CA ILE A 98 -0.23 -3.86 -8.87
C ILE A 98 -0.26 -2.34 -8.95
N LYS A 99 -1.22 -1.68 -8.27
CA LYS A 99 -1.31 -0.22 -8.26
C LYS A 99 -0.14 0.41 -7.50
N ARG A 100 0.34 -0.23 -6.43
CA ARG A 100 1.55 0.17 -5.70
C ARG A 100 2.82 0.07 -6.56
N MET A 101 2.85 -0.87 -7.50
CA MET A 101 3.91 -0.94 -8.52
C MET A 101 3.85 0.23 -9.51
N GLY A 102 2.71 0.92 -9.63
CA GLY A 102 2.49 1.93 -10.67
C GLY A 102 1.80 1.39 -11.93
N ALA A 103 1.34 0.13 -11.92
CA ALA A 103 0.50 -0.36 -12.99
C ALA A 103 -0.86 0.37 -13.00
N ASN A 104 -1.39 0.63 -14.19
CA ASN A 104 -2.67 1.31 -14.39
C ASN A 104 -3.68 0.47 -15.18
N ALA A 105 -3.31 -0.75 -15.59
CA ALA A 105 -4.18 -1.62 -16.38
C ALA A 105 -4.06 -3.10 -16.01
N TRP A 106 -5.14 -3.84 -16.24
CA TRP A 106 -5.29 -5.27 -15.98
C TRP A 106 -5.82 -5.97 -17.24
N ARG A 107 -5.16 -7.05 -17.68
CA ARG A 107 -5.69 -7.95 -18.73
C ARG A 107 -6.14 -9.25 -18.07
N THR A 108 -7.38 -9.66 -18.35
CA THR A 108 -8.00 -10.85 -17.74
C THR A 108 -7.60 -12.13 -18.48
N SER A 109 -6.31 -12.42 -18.47
CA SER A 109 -5.69 -13.50 -19.25
C SER A 109 -6.10 -14.89 -18.70
N HIS A 110 -6.84 -15.73 -19.43
CA HIS A 110 -7.49 -15.49 -20.73
C HIS A 110 -8.96 -15.86 -20.63
N ASN A 111 -9.69 -15.24 -19.71
CA ASN A 111 -11.08 -15.57 -19.44
C ASN A 111 -11.88 -14.37 -18.95
N PRO A 112 -13.22 -14.40 -19.13
CA PRO A 112 -14.08 -13.41 -18.53
C PRO A 112 -13.82 -13.34 -17.03
N PRO A 113 -13.64 -12.13 -16.45
CA PRO A 113 -13.32 -11.99 -15.04
C PRO A 113 -14.55 -12.26 -14.16
N ALA A 114 -14.30 -12.41 -12.86
CA ALA A 114 -15.33 -12.22 -11.85
C ALA A 114 -15.84 -10.75 -11.91
N PRO A 115 -17.16 -10.48 -11.83
CA PRO A 115 -17.70 -9.12 -11.86
C PRO A 115 -17.08 -8.19 -10.80
N GLU A 116 -16.74 -8.76 -9.64
CA GLU A 116 -16.20 -8.06 -8.49
C GLU A 116 -14.83 -7.42 -8.82
N LEU A 117 -14.03 -8.04 -9.69
CA LEU A 117 -12.79 -7.43 -10.19
C LEU A 117 -13.08 -6.12 -10.92
N LEU A 118 -14.12 -6.08 -11.76
CA LEU A 118 -14.48 -4.88 -12.52
C LEU A 118 -15.02 -3.78 -11.60
N ASP A 119 -15.83 -4.12 -10.58
CA ASP A 119 -16.29 -3.17 -9.56
C ASP A 119 -15.12 -2.55 -8.78
N ILE A 120 -14.10 -3.35 -8.47
CA ILE A 120 -12.87 -2.92 -7.80
C ILE A 120 -12.05 -2.04 -8.73
N CYS A 121 -11.80 -2.45 -9.99
CA CYS A 121 -11.08 -1.65 -10.97
C CYS A 121 -11.77 -0.32 -11.27
N ASP A 122 -13.11 -0.30 -11.33
CA ASP A 122 -13.91 0.92 -11.45
C ASP A 122 -13.70 1.87 -10.29
N SER A 123 -13.66 1.33 -9.07
CA SER A 123 -13.51 2.12 -7.82
C SER A 123 -12.08 2.59 -7.60
N LEU A 124 -11.09 1.83 -8.07
CA LEU A 124 -9.67 2.11 -7.91
C LEU A 124 -9.05 2.81 -9.12
N GLY A 125 -9.78 3.01 -10.23
CA GLY A 125 -9.22 3.68 -11.41
C GLY A 125 -8.17 2.84 -12.13
N VAL A 126 -8.50 1.59 -12.44
CA VAL A 126 -7.65 0.66 -13.20
C VAL A 126 -8.34 0.31 -14.52
N LEU A 127 -7.61 0.40 -15.63
CA LEU A 127 -8.13 0.06 -16.97
C LEU A 127 -8.19 -1.46 -17.13
N VAL A 128 -9.19 -1.97 -17.85
CA VAL A 128 -9.35 -3.41 -18.07
C VAL A 128 -9.43 -3.74 -19.55
N LEU A 129 -8.58 -4.68 -19.98
CA LEU A 129 -8.73 -5.45 -21.21
C LEU A 129 -9.45 -6.75 -20.85
N ASP A 130 -10.73 -6.81 -21.20
CA ASP A 130 -11.65 -7.90 -20.84
C ASP A 130 -11.68 -8.93 -21.97
N GLU A 131 -11.39 -10.19 -21.65
CA GLU A 131 -10.95 -11.19 -22.62
C GLU A 131 -11.73 -12.50 -22.60
N THR A 132 -11.98 -13.03 -23.80
CA THR A 132 -12.34 -14.44 -24.00
C THR A 132 -11.13 -15.25 -24.49
N ARG A 133 -11.02 -16.54 -24.10
CA ARG A 133 -9.88 -17.39 -24.49
C ARG A 133 -9.81 -17.68 -25.99
N LEU A 134 -10.88 -18.24 -26.54
CA LEU A 134 -10.87 -18.93 -27.84
C LEU A 134 -11.54 -18.10 -28.92
N LEU A 135 -10.84 -17.93 -30.05
CA LEU A 135 -11.42 -17.29 -31.25
C LEU A 135 -12.40 -18.25 -31.93
N ASN A 136 -13.69 -18.13 -31.60
CA ASN A 136 -14.70 -19.08 -32.07
C ASN A 136 -16.07 -18.41 -32.29
N SER A 137 -16.72 -18.72 -33.42
CA SER A 137 -18.04 -18.19 -33.78
C SER A 137 -19.17 -19.24 -33.72
N SER A 138 -18.97 -20.35 -33.00
CA SER A 138 -20.06 -21.28 -32.73
C SER A 138 -21.12 -20.61 -31.84
N PRO A 139 -22.38 -21.11 -31.84
CA PRO A 139 -23.43 -20.53 -31.01
C PRO A 139 -23.07 -20.39 -29.53
N GLU A 140 -22.30 -21.32 -28.99
CA GLU A 140 -21.85 -21.29 -27.59
C GLU A 140 -20.88 -20.14 -27.32
N TYR A 141 -19.81 -20.00 -28.12
CA TYR A 141 -18.80 -18.96 -27.91
C TYR A 141 -19.34 -17.56 -28.23
N LEU A 142 -20.23 -17.44 -29.23
CA LEU A 142 -20.96 -16.20 -29.48
C LEU A 142 -21.84 -15.83 -28.28
N ASP A 143 -22.47 -16.80 -27.63
CA ASP A 143 -23.26 -16.54 -26.42
C ASP A 143 -22.39 -16.17 -25.22
N GLN A 144 -21.24 -16.84 -25.02
CA GLN A 144 -20.28 -16.46 -23.98
C GLN A 144 -19.80 -15.01 -24.17
N PHE A 145 -19.39 -14.63 -25.38
CA PHE A 145 -18.96 -13.26 -25.68
C PHE A 145 -20.09 -12.24 -25.53
N ARG A 146 -21.31 -12.59 -25.98
CA ARG A 146 -22.51 -11.77 -25.74
C ARG A 146 -22.75 -11.54 -24.25
N ARG A 147 -22.70 -12.59 -23.43
CA ARG A 147 -22.94 -12.51 -21.98
C ARG A 147 -21.90 -11.64 -21.30
N MET A 148 -20.62 -11.78 -21.65
CA MET A 148 -19.54 -10.93 -21.17
C MET A 148 -19.81 -9.45 -21.49
N ILE A 149 -20.02 -9.09 -22.77
CA ILE A 149 -20.29 -7.69 -23.14
C ILE A 149 -21.54 -7.14 -22.44
N LEU A 150 -22.62 -7.91 -22.37
CA LEU A 150 -23.87 -7.44 -21.73
C LEU A 150 -23.71 -7.22 -20.23
N ARG A 151 -22.92 -8.07 -19.56
CA ARG A 151 -22.58 -7.93 -18.15
C ARG A 151 -21.70 -6.70 -17.94
N ASP A 152 -20.69 -6.52 -18.80
CA ASP A 152 -19.53 -5.70 -18.46
C ASP A 152 -19.52 -4.29 -19.10
N ARG A 153 -20.33 -4.05 -20.14
CA ARG A 153 -20.33 -2.78 -20.91
C ARG A 153 -20.56 -1.49 -20.11
N ASN A 154 -21.12 -1.58 -18.91
CA ASN A 154 -21.36 -0.42 -18.04
C ASN A 154 -20.17 -0.07 -17.11
N HIS A 155 -19.16 -0.95 -16.99
CA HIS A 155 -17.97 -0.70 -16.18
C HIS A 155 -17.07 0.33 -16.85
N PRO A 156 -16.79 1.49 -16.22
CA PRO A 156 -15.88 2.47 -16.79
C PRO A 156 -14.44 1.96 -16.99
N SER A 157 -13.99 1.04 -16.15
CA SER A 157 -12.66 0.42 -16.22
C SER A 157 -12.41 -0.31 -17.53
N VAL A 158 -13.40 -1.04 -18.05
CA VAL A 158 -13.27 -1.76 -19.33
C VAL A 158 -13.02 -0.75 -20.44
N ILE A 159 -11.92 -0.92 -21.17
CA ILE A 159 -11.53 -0.05 -22.29
C ILE A 159 -11.51 -0.76 -23.64
N LEU A 160 -11.40 -2.09 -23.65
CA LEU A 160 -11.19 -2.89 -24.84
C LEU A 160 -11.64 -4.33 -24.60
N TRP A 161 -12.26 -4.94 -25.62
CA TRP A 161 -12.64 -6.35 -25.61
C TRP A 161 -11.62 -7.19 -26.37
N SER A 162 -11.09 -8.27 -25.81
CA SER A 162 -10.24 -9.22 -26.52
C SER A 162 -11.05 -10.44 -26.99
N ILE A 163 -11.03 -10.69 -28.30
CA ILE A 163 -11.82 -11.77 -28.93
C ILE A 163 -11.08 -13.12 -29.01
N GLY A 164 -9.87 -13.21 -28.46
CA GLY A 164 -9.06 -14.42 -28.44
C GLY A 164 -7.57 -14.14 -28.24
N ASN A 165 -6.83 -15.21 -27.91
CA ASN A 165 -5.38 -15.20 -27.69
C ASN A 165 -4.70 -16.35 -28.45
N GLU A 166 -3.68 -16.04 -29.26
CA GLU A 166 -2.70 -16.99 -29.84
C GLU A 166 -3.28 -18.23 -30.54
N GLU A 167 -4.33 -18.06 -31.33
CA GLU A 167 -4.92 -19.10 -32.18
C GLU A 167 -4.10 -19.30 -33.48
N GLY A 168 -2.89 -19.84 -33.31
CA GLY A 168 -1.86 -19.97 -34.35
C GLY A 168 -2.31 -20.59 -35.67
N TRP A 169 -3.24 -21.55 -35.62
CA TRP A 169 -3.74 -22.26 -36.81
C TRP A 169 -4.68 -21.43 -37.70
N VAL A 170 -5.31 -20.38 -37.15
CA VAL A 170 -6.37 -19.64 -37.85
C VAL A 170 -6.05 -18.17 -38.03
N GLN A 171 -5.19 -17.58 -37.22
CA GLN A 171 -5.00 -16.12 -37.15
C GLN A 171 -4.53 -15.44 -38.44
N THR A 172 -3.81 -16.16 -39.32
CA THR A 172 -3.34 -15.65 -40.62
C THR A 172 -4.22 -16.08 -41.80
N THR A 173 -5.37 -16.71 -41.53
CA THR A 173 -6.21 -17.35 -42.56
C THR A 173 -7.49 -16.55 -42.85
N PRO A 174 -8.10 -16.75 -44.04
CA PRO A 174 -9.44 -16.22 -44.33
C PRO A 174 -10.52 -16.71 -43.35
N THR A 175 -10.35 -17.90 -42.75
CA THR A 175 -11.26 -18.44 -41.74
C THR A 175 -11.20 -17.62 -40.45
N GLY A 176 -10.00 -17.36 -39.93
CA GLY A 176 -9.81 -16.48 -38.78
C GLY A 176 -10.40 -15.08 -39.00
N LYS A 177 -10.16 -14.50 -40.20
CA LYS A 177 -10.77 -13.22 -40.61
C LYS A 177 -12.30 -13.24 -40.52
N LYS A 178 -12.96 -14.31 -41.01
CA LYS A 178 -14.43 -14.46 -40.97
C LYS A 178 -14.97 -14.61 -39.54
N ILE A 179 -14.28 -15.39 -38.70
CA ILE A 179 -14.65 -15.56 -37.29
C ILE A 179 -14.56 -14.21 -36.56
N ALA A 180 -13.44 -13.50 -36.70
CA ALA A 180 -13.23 -12.19 -36.09
C ALA A 180 -14.23 -11.14 -36.60
N THR A 181 -14.55 -11.14 -37.90
CA THR A 181 -15.62 -10.28 -38.47
C THR A 181 -16.97 -10.51 -37.79
N THR A 182 -17.29 -11.78 -37.49
CA THR A 182 -18.55 -12.15 -36.82
C THR A 182 -18.58 -11.64 -35.38
N LEU A 183 -17.46 -11.79 -34.64
CA LEU A 183 -17.32 -11.29 -33.27
C LEU A 183 -17.37 -9.76 -33.21
N LEU A 184 -16.70 -9.06 -34.13
CA LEU A 184 -16.75 -7.59 -34.24
C LEU A 184 -18.17 -7.09 -34.53
N ALA A 185 -18.90 -7.75 -35.44
CA ALA A 185 -20.28 -7.39 -35.73
C ALA A 185 -21.19 -7.56 -34.49
N LEU A 186 -21.00 -8.65 -33.75
CA LEU A 186 -21.71 -8.88 -32.49
C LEU A 186 -21.37 -7.81 -31.45
N GLN A 187 -20.08 -7.53 -31.24
CA GLN A 187 -19.62 -6.50 -30.32
C GLN A 187 -20.20 -5.12 -30.66
N HIS A 188 -20.11 -4.68 -31.91
CA HIS A 188 -20.65 -3.39 -32.34
C HIS A 188 -22.17 -3.29 -32.11
N SER A 189 -22.91 -4.40 -32.27
CA SER A 189 -24.35 -4.42 -32.01
C SER A 189 -24.72 -4.29 -30.52
N LEU A 190 -23.84 -4.74 -29.62
CA LEU A 190 -24.10 -4.80 -28.17
C LEU A 190 -23.48 -3.63 -27.40
N ASP A 191 -22.31 -3.17 -27.80
CA ASP A 191 -21.56 -2.07 -27.20
C ASP A 191 -20.78 -1.29 -28.27
N PRO A 192 -21.40 -0.33 -28.98
CA PRO A 192 -20.68 0.49 -29.96
C PRO A 192 -19.74 1.54 -29.33
N THR A 193 -19.66 1.62 -27.99
CA THR A 193 -18.86 2.63 -27.28
C THR A 193 -17.41 2.20 -27.05
N ARG A 194 -17.13 0.91 -27.26
CA ARG A 194 -15.79 0.32 -27.25
C ARG A 194 -15.55 -0.44 -28.54
N THR A 195 -14.31 -0.84 -28.75
CA THR A 195 -13.90 -1.69 -29.87
C THR A 195 -13.32 -3.00 -29.36
N SER A 196 -12.84 -3.85 -30.26
CA SER A 196 -12.14 -5.09 -29.92
C SER A 196 -10.72 -5.13 -30.44
N THR A 197 -9.92 -5.99 -29.82
CA THR A 197 -8.61 -6.45 -30.29
C THR A 197 -8.54 -7.98 -30.28
N TYR A 198 -7.47 -8.53 -30.86
CA TYR A 198 -7.10 -9.94 -30.81
C TYR A 198 -5.62 -10.03 -30.47
N ALA A 199 -5.28 -10.79 -29.43
CA ALA A 199 -3.91 -10.93 -28.94
C ALA A 199 -3.14 -11.94 -29.82
N ALA A 200 -2.25 -11.43 -30.68
CA ALA A 200 -1.56 -12.24 -31.69
C ALA A 200 -0.04 -12.27 -31.46
N ASP A 201 0.54 -13.48 -31.44
CA ASP A 201 1.97 -13.78 -31.34
C ASP A 201 2.73 -13.67 -32.68
N LEU A 202 2.20 -12.86 -33.60
CA LEU A 202 2.73 -12.65 -34.94
C LEU A 202 3.66 -11.42 -35.00
N PRO A 203 4.71 -11.45 -35.85
CA PRO A 203 5.57 -10.29 -36.10
C PRO A 203 4.87 -9.28 -37.03
N ASN A 204 5.58 -8.72 -38.01
CA ASN A 204 4.98 -7.82 -39.01
C ASN A 204 4.14 -8.61 -40.04
N VAL A 205 2.93 -9.04 -39.63
CA VAL A 205 2.00 -9.82 -40.47
C VAL A 205 0.64 -9.15 -40.50
N PHE A 206 0.21 -8.71 -41.68
CA PHE A 206 -1.10 -8.05 -41.87
C PHE A 206 -2.25 -9.03 -42.18
N LYS A 207 -1.96 -10.14 -42.85
CA LYS A 207 -2.97 -11.08 -43.37
C LYS A 207 -3.79 -11.76 -42.27
N GLY A 208 -5.06 -12.04 -42.53
CA GLY A 208 -5.97 -12.77 -41.65
C GLY A 208 -6.79 -11.85 -40.76
N ILE A 209 -6.73 -12.07 -39.44
CA ILE A 209 -7.47 -11.27 -38.45
C ILE A 209 -6.99 -9.81 -38.44
N ASN A 210 -5.69 -9.59 -38.62
CA ASN A 210 -5.06 -8.27 -38.57
C ASN A 210 -5.57 -7.32 -39.67
N GLU A 211 -6.17 -7.84 -40.75
CA GLU A 211 -6.78 -7.04 -41.81
C GLU A 211 -8.06 -6.31 -41.38
N ILE A 212 -8.74 -6.79 -40.33
CA ILE A 212 -10.06 -6.29 -39.91
C ILE A 212 -10.11 -5.83 -38.46
N ILE A 213 -9.10 -6.18 -37.65
CA ILE A 213 -9.12 -5.85 -36.24
C ILE A 213 -8.84 -4.34 -36.06
N PRO A 214 -9.67 -3.59 -35.31
CA PRO A 214 -9.50 -2.14 -35.20
C PRO A 214 -8.20 -1.70 -34.53
N ILE A 215 -7.68 -2.51 -33.60
CA ILE A 215 -6.41 -2.27 -32.91
C ILE A 215 -5.56 -3.51 -33.13
N ARG A 216 -4.34 -3.34 -33.63
CA ARG A 216 -3.37 -4.43 -33.75
C ARG A 216 -2.71 -4.66 -32.40
N SER A 217 -2.90 -5.86 -31.85
CA SER A 217 -2.28 -6.25 -30.58
C SER A 217 -1.20 -7.31 -30.75
N PHE A 218 -0.03 -7.09 -30.17
CA PHE A 218 1.11 -8.00 -30.23
C PHE A 218 1.29 -8.75 -28.91
N ASN A 219 1.46 -10.07 -28.97
CA ASN A 219 2.12 -10.82 -27.93
C ASN A 219 3.59 -10.95 -28.29
N TYR A 220 4.45 -10.45 -27.42
CA TYR A 220 5.89 -10.34 -27.64
C TYR A 220 6.20 -9.59 -28.94
N ARG A 221 7.25 -10.01 -29.67
CA ARG A 221 7.57 -9.50 -31.01
C ARG A 221 7.79 -7.98 -31.07
N GLU A 222 8.18 -7.37 -29.96
CA GLU A 222 8.36 -5.93 -29.79
C GLU A 222 9.29 -5.33 -30.87
N LYS A 223 10.31 -6.08 -31.29
CA LYS A 223 11.26 -5.70 -32.35
C LYS A 223 10.64 -5.52 -33.74
N HIS A 224 9.41 -5.99 -33.96
CA HIS A 224 8.71 -5.89 -35.24
C HIS A 224 7.63 -4.80 -35.28
N MET A 225 7.32 -4.19 -34.13
CA MET A 225 6.20 -3.24 -34.02
C MET A 225 6.44 -1.96 -34.82
N GLU A 226 7.66 -1.42 -34.80
CA GLU A 226 8.01 -0.20 -35.55
C GLU A 226 7.85 -0.43 -37.06
N ALA A 227 8.35 -1.57 -37.56
CA ALA A 227 8.17 -1.94 -38.96
C ALA A 227 6.69 -2.08 -39.33
N TYR A 228 5.89 -2.72 -38.47
CA TYR A 228 4.46 -2.84 -38.69
C TYR A 228 3.77 -1.47 -38.67
N HIS A 229 4.10 -0.59 -37.73
CA HIS A 229 3.52 0.76 -37.65
C HIS A 229 3.79 1.55 -38.92
N ARG A 230 5.04 1.53 -39.42
CA ARG A 230 5.41 2.18 -40.68
C ARG A 230 4.62 1.62 -41.87
N ASP A 231 4.44 0.31 -41.93
CA ASP A 231 3.76 -0.36 -43.04
C ASP A 231 2.22 -0.23 -42.94
N HIS A 232 1.69 0.02 -41.74
CA HIS A 232 0.26 0.13 -41.42
C HIS A 232 -0.06 1.36 -40.53
N PRO A 233 0.23 2.59 -41.00
CA PRO A 233 0.27 3.80 -40.16
C PRO A 233 -1.09 4.25 -39.62
N ASN A 234 -2.20 3.65 -40.08
CA ASN A 234 -3.55 4.00 -39.63
C ASN A 234 -4.10 3.04 -38.58
N GLN A 235 -3.38 1.98 -38.22
CA GLN A 235 -3.84 0.97 -37.27
C GLN A 235 -3.12 1.14 -35.92
N PRO A 236 -3.85 1.49 -34.84
CA PRO A 236 -3.26 1.61 -33.51
C PRO A 236 -2.63 0.30 -33.02
N ILE A 237 -1.54 0.42 -32.26
CA ILE A 237 -0.75 -0.71 -31.75
C ILE A 237 -0.80 -0.79 -30.22
N LEU A 238 -0.97 -2.01 -29.71
CA LEU A 238 -0.96 -2.33 -28.28
C LEU A 238 -0.14 -3.61 -28.02
N GLY A 239 0.62 -3.65 -26.93
CA GLY A 239 1.20 -4.90 -26.45
C GLY A 239 0.28 -5.68 -25.51
N THR A 240 -0.24 -6.84 -25.91
CA THR A 240 -1.14 -7.65 -25.07
C THR A 240 -0.43 -8.66 -24.20
N GLU A 241 0.78 -9.09 -24.58
CA GLU A 241 1.74 -9.80 -23.73
C GLU A 241 3.13 -9.27 -24.00
N MET A 242 3.83 -8.86 -22.95
CA MET A 242 5.16 -8.24 -23.05
C MET A 242 6.08 -8.76 -21.95
N GLY A 243 7.39 -8.73 -22.19
CA GLY A 243 8.36 -9.28 -21.26
C GLY A 243 8.26 -10.80 -21.20
N SER A 244 7.88 -11.36 -20.04
CA SER A 244 7.96 -12.79 -19.71
C SER A 244 9.34 -13.28 -19.26
N THR A 245 10.11 -12.40 -18.61
CA THR A 245 11.27 -12.81 -17.81
C THR A 245 10.84 -13.82 -16.75
N VAL A 246 11.64 -14.87 -16.55
CA VAL A 246 11.40 -15.92 -15.57
C VAL A 246 12.37 -15.80 -14.40
N THR A 247 11.85 -15.64 -13.19
CA THR A 247 12.65 -15.45 -11.97
C THR A 247 12.04 -16.12 -10.73
N THR A 248 12.87 -16.45 -9.74
CA THR A 248 12.43 -16.95 -8.42
C THR A 248 12.82 -15.97 -7.32
N ARG A 249 11.86 -15.54 -6.49
CA ARG A 249 12.05 -14.49 -5.47
C ARG A 249 13.26 -14.76 -4.58
N GLY A 250 14.21 -13.82 -4.54
CA GLY A 250 15.36 -13.86 -3.62
C GLY A 250 16.43 -14.90 -3.94
N ILE A 251 16.34 -15.59 -5.08
CA ILE A 251 17.36 -16.51 -5.57
C ILE A 251 18.27 -15.75 -6.53
N TYR A 252 19.59 -15.95 -6.49
CA TYR A 252 20.54 -15.21 -7.36
C TYR A 252 21.52 -16.12 -8.11
N VAL A 253 21.32 -17.43 -7.98
CA VAL A 253 22.07 -18.46 -8.69
C VAL A 253 21.08 -19.51 -9.15
N THR A 254 21.19 -19.96 -10.39
CA THR A 254 20.35 -21.04 -10.91
C THR A 254 20.54 -22.30 -10.08
N ASP A 255 19.43 -22.88 -9.63
CA ASP A 255 19.39 -24.18 -8.96
C ASP A 255 18.52 -25.12 -9.79
N SER A 256 19.14 -26.02 -10.55
CA SER A 256 18.39 -26.98 -11.38
C SER A 256 17.75 -28.12 -10.59
N VAL A 257 18.13 -28.32 -9.32
CA VAL A 257 17.58 -29.40 -8.48
C VAL A 257 16.25 -28.94 -7.90
N ASN A 258 16.24 -27.77 -7.27
CA ASN A 258 15.01 -27.16 -6.78
C ASN A 258 14.28 -26.37 -7.88
N CYS A 259 14.89 -26.28 -9.07
CA CYS A 259 14.37 -25.60 -10.25
C CYS A 259 14.05 -24.12 -10.00
N TYR A 260 15.04 -23.41 -9.42
CA TYR A 260 15.00 -21.97 -9.19
C TYR A 260 15.83 -21.19 -10.20
N LEU A 261 15.39 -19.95 -10.47
CA LEU A 261 16.02 -19.02 -11.39
C LEU A 261 16.50 -17.76 -10.68
N PRO A 262 17.61 -17.14 -11.14
CA PRO A 262 18.05 -15.86 -10.63
C PRO A 262 16.97 -14.77 -10.71
N ASP A 263 16.83 -14.00 -9.64
CA ASP A 263 15.91 -12.89 -9.45
C ASP A 263 16.45 -11.60 -10.07
N HIS A 264 16.91 -11.70 -11.32
CA HIS A 264 17.39 -10.58 -12.13
C HIS A 264 16.82 -10.71 -13.55
N ASP A 265 16.74 -9.60 -14.29
CA ASP A 265 16.21 -9.56 -15.66
C ASP A 265 17.22 -10.17 -16.66
N LEU A 266 17.42 -11.49 -16.55
CA LEU A 266 18.47 -12.24 -17.24
C LEU A 266 17.91 -13.23 -18.24
N THR A 267 16.84 -13.93 -17.87
CA THR A 267 16.33 -15.08 -18.63
C THR A 267 14.88 -14.83 -19.00
N ALA A 268 14.58 -14.93 -20.29
CA ALA A 268 13.23 -15.01 -20.83
C ALA A 268 13.15 -16.21 -21.78
N PRO A 269 11.97 -16.83 -21.96
CA PRO A 269 11.76 -17.85 -22.98
C PRO A 269 12.11 -17.35 -24.39
N TRP A 270 12.43 -18.27 -25.31
CA TRP A 270 12.91 -17.92 -26.66
C TRP A 270 11.91 -17.13 -27.51
N TRP A 271 10.62 -17.21 -27.20
CA TRP A 271 9.56 -16.47 -27.89
C TRP A 271 9.33 -15.06 -27.34
N ALA A 272 9.87 -14.78 -26.16
CA ALA A 272 9.57 -13.63 -25.35
C ALA A 272 10.78 -12.70 -25.22
N SER A 273 10.75 -11.78 -24.25
CA SER A 273 11.81 -10.78 -24.07
C SER A 273 12.02 -10.41 -22.61
N ARG A 274 13.14 -9.75 -22.34
CA ARG A 274 13.40 -9.16 -21.02
C ARG A 274 12.57 -7.88 -20.85
N ALA A 275 12.32 -7.47 -19.60
CA ALA A 275 11.58 -6.23 -19.34
C ALA A 275 12.24 -5.02 -20.01
N GLU A 276 13.56 -4.99 -19.97
CA GLU A 276 14.39 -3.96 -20.60
C GLU A 276 14.44 -3.99 -22.13
N GLU A 277 13.97 -5.04 -22.77
CA GLU A 277 13.98 -5.13 -24.23
C GLU A 277 12.73 -4.51 -24.85
N TRP A 278 11.58 -4.57 -24.16
CA TRP A 278 10.32 -4.08 -24.67
C TRP A 278 9.91 -2.71 -24.10
N TRP A 279 10.14 -2.45 -22.81
CA TRP A 279 9.62 -1.24 -22.18
C TRP A 279 10.20 0.06 -22.76
N PRO A 280 11.50 0.17 -23.06
CA PRO A 280 12.04 1.38 -23.71
C PRO A 280 11.35 1.70 -25.03
N ILE A 281 11.01 0.68 -25.83
CA ILE A 281 10.25 0.86 -27.09
C ILE A 281 8.90 1.50 -26.78
N ALA A 282 8.17 0.97 -25.80
CA ALA A 282 6.87 1.51 -25.40
C ALA A 282 6.96 2.92 -24.79
N ALA A 283 7.99 3.18 -23.98
CA ALA A 283 8.20 4.45 -23.29
C ALA A 283 8.55 5.59 -24.26
N GLU A 284 9.38 5.32 -25.27
CA GLU A 284 9.95 6.33 -26.17
C GLU A 284 9.04 6.65 -27.38
N ASN A 285 8.07 5.78 -27.71
CA ASN A 285 7.30 5.89 -28.95
C ASN A 285 5.82 6.18 -28.70
N ASP A 286 5.34 7.39 -29.00
CA ASP A 286 3.93 7.80 -28.79
C ASP A 286 2.91 6.93 -29.54
N TRP A 287 3.27 6.39 -30.70
CA TRP A 287 2.41 5.51 -31.52
C TRP A 287 2.07 4.18 -30.83
N MET A 288 2.88 3.73 -29.87
CA MET A 288 2.62 2.52 -29.09
C MET A 288 1.74 2.85 -27.88
N ALA A 289 0.54 2.28 -27.76
CA ALA A 289 -0.36 2.57 -26.64
C ALA A 289 0.20 2.15 -25.26
N GLY A 290 1.23 1.30 -25.22
CA GLY A 290 1.77 0.66 -24.03
C GLY A 290 1.62 -0.86 -24.14
N GLY A 291 1.57 -1.55 -23.00
CA GLY A 291 1.29 -2.98 -23.01
C GLY A 291 1.06 -3.64 -21.66
N PHE A 292 0.82 -4.94 -21.69
CA PHE A 292 0.57 -5.78 -20.54
C PHE A 292 1.70 -6.81 -20.34
N ILE A 293 2.37 -6.77 -19.20
CA ILE A 293 3.48 -7.70 -18.91
C ILE A 293 2.96 -9.10 -18.58
N TRP A 294 3.68 -10.14 -19.01
CA TRP A 294 3.44 -11.51 -18.57
C TRP A 294 4.41 -11.84 -17.43
N THR A 295 3.98 -11.93 -16.16
CA THR A 295 2.66 -11.61 -15.58
C THR A 295 2.80 -10.66 -14.37
N GLY A 296 1.68 -10.19 -13.83
CA GLY A 296 1.69 -9.40 -12.59
C GLY A 296 2.09 -10.25 -11.37
N LEU A 297 1.39 -11.36 -11.15
CA LEU A 297 1.71 -12.37 -10.13
C LEU A 297 2.03 -13.70 -10.80
N ASP A 298 2.85 -14.51 -10.14
CA ASP A 298 2.92 -15.94 -10.47
C ASP A 298 1.55 -16.60 -10.29
N TYR A 299 1.35 -17.71 -11.00
CA TYR A 299 0.12 -18.51 -10.99
C TYR A 299 0.45 -20.00 -10.98
N ARG A 300 -0.53 -20.84 -10.63
CA ARG A 300 -0.38 -22.30 -10.64
C ARG A 300 -0.29 -22.84 -12.08
N GLY A 301 0.60 -23.82 -12.28
CA GLY A 301 0.87 -24.39 -13.61
C GLY A 301 1.92 -23.61 -14.40
N GLU A 302 2.08 -23.97 -15.67
CA GLU A 302 3.04 -23.37 -16.61
C GLU A 302 4.43 -23.06 -16.01
N PRO A 303 5.13 -24.06 -15.44
CA PRO A 303 6.36 -23.85 -14.68
C PRO A 303 7.60 -23.58 -15.56
N THR A 304 7.43 -22.94 -16.72
CA THR A 304 8.51 -22.62 -17.67
C THR A 304 9.67 -21.91 -16.96
N PRO A 305 10.93 -22.32 -17.23
CA PRO A 305 11.39 -23.29 -18.24
C PRO A 305 11.42 -24.74 -17.73
N PHE A 306 10.98 -24.97 -16.49
CA PHE A 306 11.03 -26.26 -15.84
C PHE A 306 9.71 -27.03 -15.99
N HIS A 307 9.71 -28.22 -15.43
CA HIS A 307 8.53 -29.07 -15.25
C HIS A 307 8.49 -29.49 -13.77
N TRP A 308 8.10 -30.72 -13.47
CA TRP A 308 8.24 -31.29 -12.13
C TRP A 308 9.69 -31.14 -11.60
N PRO A 309 9.92 -30.72 -10.33
CA PRO A 309 8.95 -30.54 -9.24
C PRO A 309 8.25 -29.16 -9.17
N ASN A 310 8.55 -28.21 -10.05
CA ASN A 310 7.80 -26.94 -10.05
C ASN A 310 6.33 -27.16 -10.39
N ILE A 311 5.47 -26.47 -9.64
CA ILE A 311 4.02 -26.51 -9.81
C ILE A 311 3.40 -25.12 -10.03
N SER A 312 4.23 -24.07 -10.08
CA SER A 312 3.82 -22.69 -10.34
C SER A 312 4.77 -22.03 -11.33
N SER A 313 4.30 -20.95 -11.96
CA SER A 313 5.06 -20.17 -12.93
C SER A 313 6.27 -19.46 -12.31
N HIS A 314 7.15 -18.94 -13.17
CA HIS A 314 8.25 -18.04 -12.81
C HIS A 314 8.10 -16.63 -13.38
N PHE A 315 7.01 -16.35 -14.12
CA PHE A 315 6.82 -15.13 -14.91
C PHE A 315 6.44 -13.88 -14.12
N GLY A 316 5.85 -14.05 -12.93
CA GLY A 316 5.31 -12.95 -12.17
C GLY A 316 6.39 -11.98 -11.71
N VAL A 317 6.14 -10.67 -11.84
CA VAL A 317 6.96 -9.65 -11.16
C VAL A 317 6.83 -9.72 -9.64
N MET A 318 5.74 -10.33 -9.15
CA MET A 318 5.54 -10.78 -7.79
C MET A 318 5.34 -12.30 -7.79
N ASP A 319 5.67 -12.94 -6.68
CA ASP A 319 5.36 -14.37 -6.49
C ASP A 319 3.84 -14.61 -6.30
N LEU A 320 3.46 -15.89 -6.12
CA LEU A 320 2.05 -16.30 -5.98
C LEU A 320 1.35 -15.68 -4.74
N CYS A 321 2.11 -15.22 -3.74
CA CYS A 321 1.58 -14.55 -2.55
C CYS A 321 1.51 -13.02 -2.74
N GLY A 322 2.06 -12.48 -3.83
CA GLY A 322 2.19 -11.06 -4.06
C GLY A 322 3.45 -10.45 -3.45
N PHE A 323 4.45 -11.24 -3.06
CA PHE A 323 5.73 -10.69 -2.61
C PHE A 323 6.58 -10.25 -3.81
N PRO A 324 7.13 -9.02 -3.82
CA PRO A 324 7.85 -8.49 -4.97
C PRO A 324 9.15 -9.25 -5.23
N LYS A 325 9.38 -9.56 -6.51
CA LYS A 325 10.66 -9.99 -7.06
C LYS A 325 11.47 -8.74 -7.48
N ASN A 326 12.73 -8.88 -7.90
CA ASN A 326 13.52 -7.72 -8.31
C ASN A 326 12.90 -6.97 -9.52
N LEU A 327 12.24 -7.73 -10.41
CA LEU A 327 11.60 -7.18 -11.61
C LEU A 327 10.44 -6.23 -11.30
N TYR A 328 9.79 -6.38 -10.14
CA TYR A 328 8.80 -5.42 -9.64
C TYR A 328 9.39 -4.01 -9.56
N TYR A 329 10.60 -3.88 -9.01
CA TYR A 329 11.24 -2.57 -8.79
C TYR A 329 11.74 -1.94 -10.10
N TYR A 330 12.07 -2.75 -11.11
CA TYR A 330 12.32 -2.25 -12.46
C TYR A 330 11.07 -1.52 -12.99
N TYR A 331 9.92 -2.20 -13.03
CA TYR A 331 8.70 -1.55 -13.49
C TYR A 331 8.29 -0.39 -12.59
N GLN A 332 8.40 -0.53 -11.26
CA GLN A 332 8.07 0.55 -10.33
C GLN A 332 8.87 1.82 -10.60
N SER A 333 10.16 1.70 -10.91
CA SER A 333 11.00 2.87 -11.22
C SER A 333 10.48 3.67 -12.43
N TRP A 334 9.95 2.99 -13.45
CA TRP A 334 9.52 3.66 -14.69
C TRP A 334 8.01 3.90 -14.76
N TRP A 335 7.22 3.19 -13.96
CA TRP A 335 5.76 3.26 -14.00
C TRP A 335 5.19 4.15 -12.90
N ASN A 336 5.82 4.19 -11.73
CA ASN A 336 5.38 5.01 -10.61
C ASN A 336 6.15 6.33 -10.56
N GLU A 337 5.69 7.30 -11.35
CA GLU A 337 6.28 8.64 -11.41
C GLU A 337 6.13 9.43 -10.09
N GLY A 338 5.12 9.06 -9.29
CA GLY A 338 4.76 9.73 -8.04
C GLY A 338 5.62 9.36 -6.85
N SER A 339 6.39 8.26 -6.90
CA SER A 339 7.25 7.78 -5.80
C SER A 339 8.73 7.84 -6.15
N ASP A 340 9.57 7.81 -5.13
CA ASP A 340 11.01 7.62 -5.30
C ASP A 340 11.35 6.16 -5.18
N VAL A 341 11.94 5.62 -6.23
CA VAL A 341 12.32 4.21 -6.27
C VAL A 341 13.83 4.13 -6.21
N LEU A 342 14.34 3.39 -5.24
CA LEU A 342 15.73 2.98 -5.16
C LEU A 342 15.70 1.57 -4.57
N HIS A 343 16.13 0.57 -5.33
CA HIS A 343 16.13 -0.81 -4.87
C HIS A 343 17.50 -1.41 -5.15
N ILE A 344 18.06 -2.10 -4.14
CA ILE A 344 19.35 -2.78 -4.24
C ILE A 344 19.07 -4.28 -4.26
N SER A 345 19.51 -4.93 -5.32
CA SER A 345 19.54 -6.38 -5.44
C SER A 345 20.98 -6.80 -5.76
N PRO A 346 21.48 -7.95 -5.29
CA PRO A 346 20.84 -8.93 -4.40
C PRO A 346 20.86 -8.54 -2.92
N HIS A 347 20.37 -9.43 -2.05
CA HIS A 347 20.60 -9.33 -0.61
C HIS A 347 22.10 -9.46 -0.25
N TRP A 348 22.49 -9.07 0.97
CA TRP A 348 23.90 -9.03 1.39
C TRP A 348 24.35 -10.19 2.31
N ASN A 349 23.71 -11.36 2.18
CA ASN A 349 24.08 -12.59 2.88
C ASN A 349 24.65 -13.63 1.90
N TRP A 350 25.95 -13.92 1.98
CA TRP A 350 26.63 -14.88 1.10
C TRP A 350 27.40 -15.96 1.87
N PRO A 351 27.42 -17.23 1.41
CA PRO A 351 28.10 -18.31 2.14
C PRO A 351 29.61 -18.12 2.25
N LEU A 352 30.15 -18.34 3.45
CA LEU A 352 31.58 -18.15 3.77
C LEU A 352 32.52 -19.02 2.93
N HIS A 353 32.08 -20.20 2.45
CA HIS A 353 32.90 -21.12 1.65
C HIS A 353 33.01 -20.71 0.17
N GLN A 354 32.21 -19.74 -0.28
CA GLN A 354 32.34 -19.17 -1.62
C GLN A 354 33.34 -18.02 -1.67
N TRP A 355 33.89 -17.54 -0.53
CA TRP A 355 34.67 -16.29 -0.39
C TRP A 355 35.84 -16.09 -1.37
N ASN A 356 36.39 -17.15 -1.96
CA ASN A 356 37.63 -17.09 -2.74
C ASN A 356 37.50 -16.55 -4.18
N LYS A 357 36.38 -15.92 -4.58
CA LYS A 357 36.23 -15.29 -5.91
C LYS A 357 35.37 -14.00 -5.97
N ASN A 358 35.10 -13.27 -4.89
CA ASN A 358 33.73 -12.72 -4.82
C ASN A 358 33.55 -11.22 -5.03
N GLU A 359 33.53 -10.79 -6.30
CA GLU A 359 32.65 -9.69 -6.70
C GLU A 359 31.20 -10.19 -6.78
N VAL A 360 30.28 -9.50 -6.13
CA VAL A 360 28.84 -9.68 -6.28
C VAL A 360 28.36 -8.71 -7.34
N GLU A 361 27.52 -9.20 -8.24
CA GLU A 361 26.87 -8.36 -9.22
C GLU A 361 25.65 -7.67 -8.59
N VAL A 362 25.78 -6.37 -8.35
CA VAL A 362 24.75 -5.52 -7.77
C VAL A 362 23.97 -4.83 -8.87
N TRP A 363 22.65 -4.96 -8.81
CA TRP A 363 21.68 -4.32 -9.66
C TRP A 363 20.94 -3.26 -8.85
N ILE A 364 20.82 -2.05 -9.42
CA ILE A 364 20.06 -0.95 -8.84
C ILE A 364 18.92 -0.58 -9.77
N ASN A 365 17.69 -0.80 -9.31
CA ASN A 365 16.48 -0.32 -9.97
C ASN A 365 16.08 1.02 -9.33
N THR A 366 16.02 2.09 -10.13
CA THR A 366 15.76 3.43 -9.60
C THR A 366 15.27 4.40 -10.67
N ASN A 367 14.53 5.41 -10.23
CA ASN A 367 14.16 6.57 -11.05
C ASN A 367 14.96 7.83 -10.72
N ALA A 368 16.08 7.68 -10.00
CA ALA A 368 17.06 8.73 -9.78
C ALA A 368 17.90 8.98 -11.03
N ASP A 369 18.43 10.20 -11.18
CA ASP A 369 19.28 10.61 -12.30
C ASP A 369 20.69 10.00 -12.21
N SER A 370 21.15 9.74 -10.99
CA SER A 370 22.43 9.09 -10.70
C SER A 370 22.40 8.37 -9.36
N VAL A 371 23.27 7.38 -9.20
CA VAL A 371 23.43 6.61 -7.95
C VAL A 371 24.89 6.55 -7.54
N LYS A 372 25.15 6.86 -6.29
CA LYS A 372 26.40 6.63 -5.60
C LYS A 372 26.31 5.39 -4.73
N LEU A 373 27.28 4.49 -4.83
CA LEU A 373 27.36 3.29 -3.99
C LEU A 373 28.43 3.44 -2.90
N LYS A 374 28.13 2.91 -1.71
CA LYS A 374 29.10 2.79 -0.62
C LYS A 374 29.05 1.40 -0.01
N LEU A 375 30.21 0.82 0.27
CA LEU A 375 30.34 -0.43 1.01
C LEU A 375 31.06 -0.15 2.33
N ASN A 376 30.42 -0.41 3.46
CA ASN A 376 30.97 -0.15 4.79
C ASN A 376 31.50 1.30 4.94
N GLY A 377 30.78 2.24 4.33
CA GLY A 377 31.14 3.67 4.29
C GLY A 377 32.17 4.07 3.22
N LYS A 378 32.87 3.10 2.61
CA LYS A 378 33.82 3.34 1.51
C LYS A 378 33.07 3.65 0.22
N ASP A 379 33.44 4.76 -0.43
CA ASP A 379 32.90 5.18 -1.72
C ASP A 379 33.31 4.24 -2.85
N LEU A 380 32.34 3.77 -3.63
CA LEU A 380 32.53 2.92 -4.82
C LEU A 380 32.25 3.68 -6.14
N GLY A 381 32.08 4.99 -6.05
CA GLY A 381 31.83 5.89 -7.17
C GLY A 381 30.35 6.16 -7.42
N THR A 382 30.11 7.09 -8.33
CA THR A 382 28.77 7.51 -8.79
C THR A 382 28.58 7.10 -10.24
N SER A 383 27.42 6.57 -10.58
CA SER A 383 27.04 6.19 -11.95
C SER A 383 25.77 6.96 -12.34
N LYS A 384 25.69 7.39 -13.60
CA LYS A 384 24.43 7.89 -14.15
C LYS A 384 23.46 6.74 -14.38
N ILE A 385 22.17 7.05 -14.29
CA ILE A 385 21.11 6.10 -14.64
C ILE A 385 20.59 6.47 -16.02
N GLU A 386 20.61 5.50 -16.92
CA GLU A 386 20.01 5.66 -18.23
C GLU A 386 18.49 5.45 -18.12
N PRO A 387 17.65 6.27 -18.77
CA PRO A 387 16.20 6.08 -18.75
C PRO A 387 15.79 4.67 -19.17
N SER A 388 14.79 4.10 -18.49
CA SER A 388 14.29 2.75 -18.74
C SER A 388 15.31 1.60 -18.53
N ARG A 389 16.42 1.85 -17.81
CA ARG A 389 17.49 0.87 -17.52
C ARG A 389 17.83 0.74 -16.04
N HIS A 390 18.19 -0.45 -15.59
CA HIS A 390 18.85 -0.66 -14.30
C HIS A 390 20.34 -0.34 -14.39
N LEU A 391 20.94 -0.03 -13.24
CA LEU A 391 22.39 0.05 -13.11
C LEU A 391 22.95 -1.31 -12.67
N ARG A 392 23.96 -1.80 -13.38
CA ARG A 392 24.71 -3.03 -13.03
C ARG A 392 26.13 -2.69 -12.61
N ARG A 393 26.57 -3.16 -11.45
CA ARG A 393 27.93 -2.94 -10.92
C ARG A 393 28.47 -4.20 -10.26
N LYS A 394 29.74 -4.50 -10.50
CA LYS A 394 30.46 -5.49 -9.71
C LYS A 394 30.98 -4.84 -8.44
N VAL A 395 30.67 -5.43 -7.30
CA VAL A 395 31.02 -4.90 -5.97
C VAL A 395 31.72 -6.00 -5.18
N PRO A 396 32.90 -5.75 -4.60
CA PRO A 396 33.54 -6.75 -3.75
C PRO A 396 32.63 -7.07 -2.56
N TYR A 397 32.45 -8.35 -2.25
CA TYR A 397 31.66 -8.73 -1.09
C TYR A 397 32.47 -8.58 0.20
N GLU A 398 31.98 -7.72 1.08
CA GLU A 398 32.43 -7.59 2.46
C GLU A 398 31.18 -7.58 3.35
N PRO A 399 31.08 -8.45 4.38
CA PRO A 399 29.97 -8.41 5.32
C PRO A 399 29.80 -7.02 5.92
N GLY A 400 28.56 -6.57 6.07
CA GLY A 400 28.25 -5.25 6.60
C GLY A 400 27.12 -4.59 5.83
N THR A 401 27.31 -3.35 5.38
CA THR A 401 26.27 -2.52 4.75
C THR A 401 26.70 -2.07 3.36
N LEU A 402 25.88 -2.41 2.37
CA LEU A 402 25.91 -1.80 1.04
C LEU A 402 24.82 -0.74 0.98
N GLU A 403 25.22 0.53 0.81
CA GLU A 403 24.33 1.69 0.69
C GLU A 403 24.30 2.20 -0.75
N ALA A 404 23.11 2.52 -1.24
CA ALA A 404 22.90 3.28 -2.46
C ALA A 404 22.31 4.66 -2.11
N ILE A 405 22.86 5.69 -2.75
CA ILE A 405 22.44 7.08 -2.63
C ILE A 405 22.05 7.57 -4.02
N GLY A 406 20.75 7.62 -4.30
CA GLY A 406 20.20 8.17 -5.53
C GLY A 406 20.04 9.69 -5.46
N TYR A 407 20.26 10.37 -6.58
CA TYR A 407 19.99 11.80 -6.73
C TYR A 407 18.92 11.99 -7.79
N ARG A 408 17.73 12.49 -7.41
CA ARG A 408 16.61 12.76 -8.31
C ARG A 408 16.22 14.23 -8.21
N GLN A 409 16.38 14.99 -9.29
CA GLN A 409 16.04 16.42 -9.33
C GLN A 409 16.69 17.23 -8.18
N GLY A 410 17.95 16.91 -7.85
CA GLY A 410 18.71 17.53 -6.77
C GLY A 410 18.38 17.04 -5.35
N ARG A 411 17.39 16.15 -5.18
CA ARG A 411 17.07 15.51 -3.91
C ARG A 411 17.76 14.16 -3.75
N GLU A 412 18.23 13.88 -2.55
CA GLU A 412 18.88 12.63 -2.19
C GLU A 412 17.86 11.58 -1.71
N ILE A 413 18.06 10.33 -2.14
CA ILE A 413 17.28 9.16 -1.74
C ILE A 413 18.27 8.09 -1.28
N ARG A 414 18.07 7.50 -0.10
CA ARG A 414 18.98 6.48 0.45
C ARG A 414 18.27 5.16 0.64
N ARG A 415 19.00 4.07 0.36
CA ARG A 415 18.62 2.69 0.68
C ARG A 415 19.86 1.88 1.00
N LYS A 416 19.67 0.79 1.73
CA LYS A 416 20.74 -0.11 2.10
C LYS A 416 20.27 -1.56 2.14
N VAL A 417 21.21 -2.46 1.93
CA VAL A 417 21.09 -3.89 2.26
C VAL A 417 22.22 -4.24 3.22
N GLU A 418 21.93 -5.15 4.15
CA GLU A 418 22.82 -5.47 5.25
C GLU A 418 23.00 -6.97 5.41
N THR A 419 24.20 -7.40 5.81
CA THR A 419 24.43 -8.77 6.24
C THR A 419 23.72 -9.00 7.57
N THR A 420 22.80 -9.97 7.62
CA THR A 420 22.00 -10.27 8.81
C THR A 420 22.59 -11.38 9.67
N GLY A 421 22.18 -11.42 10.94
CA GLY A 421 22.33 -12.58 11.80
C GLY A 421 21.33 -13.71 11.45
N PRO A 422 21.32 -14.80 12.23
CA PRO A 422 20.29 -15.82 12.14
C PRO A 422 18.91 -15.25 12.52
N ALA A 423 17.85 -15.91 12.02
CA ALA A 423 16.48 -15.61 12.42
C ALA A 423 16.33 -15.70 13.94
N PHE A 424 15.64 -14.72 14.53
CA PHE A 424 15.47 -14.54 15.97
C PHE A 424 14.00 -14.39 16.37
N GLU A 425 13.20 -13.69 15.57
CA GLU A 425 11.81 -13.36 15.89
C GLU A 425 10.95 -13.38 14.62
N LEU A 426 9.68 -13.79 14.78
CA LEU A 426 8.65 -13.68 13.76
C LEU A 426 7.89 -12.36 13.87
N VAL A 427 7.58 -11.78 12.73
CA VAL A 427 6.81 -10.54 12.60
C VAL A 427 5.57 -10.83 11.77
N VAL A 428 4.40 -10.43 12.27
CA VAL A 428 3.10 -10.58 11.59
C VAL A 428 2.58 -9.21 11.20
N ILE A 429 2.35 -9.00 9.91
CA ILE A 429 1.86 -7.73 9.35
C ILE A 429 0.51 -7.99 8.67
N PRO A 430 -0.61 -7.64 9.32
CA PRO A 430 -1.90 -7.56 8.64
C PRO A 430 -1.90 -6.41 7.63
N HIS A 431 -2.55 -6.62 6.46
CA HIS A 431 -2.80 -5.52 5.53
C HIS A 431 -3.87 -4.53 6.05
N LYS A 432 -4.72 -4.96 6.99
CA LYS A 432 -5.67 -4.16 7.76
C LYS A 432 -5.96 -4.80 9.12
N THR A 433 -6.14 -4.00 10.15
CA THR A 433 -6.49 -4.36 11.53
C THR A 433 -7.98 -4.24 11.84
N THR A 434 -8.75 -3.57 10.99
CA THR A 434 -10.21 -3.51 11.05
C THR A 434 -10.82 -4.21 9.84
N ALA A 435 -11.82 -5.08 10.06
CA ALA A 435 -12.51 -5.81 9.00
C ALA A 435 -14.03 -5.86 9.24
N LEU A 436 -14.81 -6.22 8.22
CA LEU A 436 -16.25 -6.40 8.35
C LEU A 436 -16.59 -7.79 8.92
N ALA A 437 -17.55 -7.85 9.83
CA ALA A 437 -18.14 -9.10 10.30
C ALA A 437 -19.32 -9.49 9.40
N ASP A 438 -19.04 -9.89 8.16
CA ASP A 438 -20.06 -10.26 7.16
C ASP A 438 -19.96 -11.71 6.67
N GLY A 439 -19.08 -12.51 7.27
CA GLY A 439 -18.81 -13.88 6.86
C GLY A 439 -18.03 -14.00 5.54
N LYS A 440 -17.49 -12.91 4.99
CA LYS A 440 -16.87 -12.86 3.65
C LYS A 440 -15.60 -12.03 3.58
N ASP A 441 -15.50 -10.97 4.38
CA ASP A 441 -14.32 -10.12 4.42
C ASP A 441 -13.10 -10.94 4.88
N ILE A 442 -11.93 -10.52 4.44
CA ILE A 442 -10.68 -11.23 4.67
C ILE A 442 -9.60 -10.29 5.19
N VAL A 443 -8.67 -10.86 5.95
CA VAL A 443 -7.39 -10.24 6.29
C VAL A 443 -6.25 -11.12 5.77
N VAL A 444 -5.47 -10.59 4.83
CA VAL A 444 -4.16 -11.12 4.44
C VAL A 444 -3.12 -10.72 5.49
N MET A 445 -2.43 -11.72 6.03
CA MET A 445 -1.36 -11.61 7.02
C MET A 445 -0.04 -12.01 6.37
N ASN A 446 0.88 -11.07 6.22
CA ASN A 446 2.23 -11.36 5.75
C ASN A 446 3.16 -11.59 6.95
N ILE A 447 3.98 -12.63 6.90
CA ILE A 447 4.81 -13.07 8.01
C ILE A 447 6.25 -13.20 7.55
N HIS A 448 7.18 -12.65 8.33
CA HIS A 448 8.60 -12.78 8.07
C HIS A 448 9.43 -12.97 9.32
N ALA A 449 10.69 -13.37 9.14
CA ALA A 449 11.67 -13.46 10.23
C ALA A 449 12.66 -12.29 10.22
N ILE A 450 12.96 -11.77 11.42
CA ILE A 450 14.01 -10.79 11.66
C ILE A 450 15.14 -11.37 12.52
N ASP A 451 16.33 -10.81 12.42
CA ASP A 451 17.44 -11.09 13.33
C ASP A 451 17.33 -10.28 14.64
N SER A 452 18.24 -10.51 15.60
CA SER A 452 18.26 -9.78 16.87
C SER A 452 18.57 -8.28 16.75
N GLY A 453 18.96 -7.82 15.56
CA GLY A 453 19.13 -6.42 15.21
C GLY A 453 17.90 -5.80 14.52
N GLY A 454 16.80 -6.55 14.38
CA GLY A 454 15.57 -6.08 13.75
C GLY A 454 15.60 -6.08 12.22
N ARG A 455 16.56 -6.77 11.59
CA ARG A 455 16.71 -6.80 10.12
C ARG A 455 16.07 -8.07 9.56
N ILE A 456 15.30 -7.93 8.48
CA ILE A 456 14.65 -9.06 7.78
C ILE A 456 15.72 -10.05 7.31
N VAL A 457 15.59 -11.33 7.66
CA VAL A 457 16.53 -12.38 7.25
C VAL A 457 16.13 -12.93 5.87
N PRO A 458 16.83 -12.57 4.78
CA PRO A 458 16.37 -12.80 3.41
C PRO A 458 16.48 -14.27 2.96
N ILE A 459 17.12 -15.11 3.78
CA ILE A 459 17.36 -16.54 3.52
C ILE A 459 16.65 -17.46 4.52
N ALA A 460 15.75 -16.92 5.36
CA ALA A 460 15.07 -17.72 6.37
C ALA A 460 14.00 -18.62 5.73
N ASN A 461 14.02 -19.90 6.09
CA ASN A 461 13.09 -20.93 5.59
C ASN A 461 12.41 -21.72 6.74
N ASN A 462 12.31 -21.10 7.92
CA ASN A 462 11.76 -21.72 9.12
C ASN A 462 10.31 -22.18 8.92
N LYS A 463 9.94 -23.33 9.50
CA LYS A 463 8.56 -23.81 9.53
C LYS A 463 7.75 -23.02 10.56
N VAL A 464 6.68 -22.36 10.13
CA VAL A 464 5.81 -21.56 11.02
C VAL A 464 4.48 -22.25 11.22
N GLN A 465 3.99 -22.28 12.46
CA GLN A 465 2.68 -22.75 12.88
C GLN A 465 1.80 -21.55 13.24
N PHE A 466 0.50 -21.64 12.94
CA PHE A 466 -0.44 -20.54 13.13
C PHE A 466 -1.53 -20.93 14.12
N ARG A 467 -1.87 -20.01 15.03
CA ARG A 467 -2.99 -20.13 15.96
C ARG A 467 -3.91 -18.95 15.79
N ILE A 468 -5.22 -19.22 15.81
CA ILE A 468 -6.26 -18.21 15.70
C ILE A 468 -7.33 -18.47 16.77
N SER A 469 -7.87 -17.39 17.32
CA SER A 469 -9.05 -17.42 18.19
C SER A 469 -9.94 -16.20 17.94
N GLY A 470 -11.22 -16.30 18.27
CA GLY A 470 -12.23 -15.28 17.95
C GLY A 470 -13.06 -15.61 16.71
N PRO A 471 -13.93 -14.69 16.25
CA PRO A 471 -14.89 -14.93 15.18
C PRO A 471 -14.23 -14.84 13.79
N GLY A 472 -13.31 -15.76 13.48
CA GLY A 472 -12.64 -15.85 12.19
C GLY A 472 -11.92 -17.18 12.01
N ARG A 473 -11.58 -17.51 10.76
CA ARG A 473 -10.92 -18.79 10.42
C ARG A 473 -9.83 -18.59 9.38
N ILE A 474 -8.76 -19.38 9.46
CA ILE A 474 -7.76 -19.43 8.40
C ILE A 474 -8.36 -20.16 7.20
N ILE A 475 -8.28 -19.57 6.02
CA ILE A 475 -8.77 -20.19 4.78
C ILE A 475 -7.64 -20.57 3.83
N GLY A 476 -6.40 -20.17 4.06
CA GLY A 476 -5.30 -20.54 3.17
C GLY A 476 -3.94 -20.04 3.66
N VAL A 477 -2.89 -20.74 3.25
CA VAL A 477 -1.50 -20.37 3.54
C VAL A 477 -0.64 -20.53 2.30
N GLY A 478 0.44 -19.74 2.18
CA GLY A 478 1.36 -19.80 1.03
C GLY A 478 2.72 -19.16 1.34
N ASN A 479 3.71 -19.38 0.49
CA ASN A 479 5.02 -18.71 0.60
C ASN A 479 5.61 -18.26 -0.75
N GLY A 480 5.00 -18.64 -1.88
CA GLY A 480 5.45 -18.24 -3.22
C GLY A 480 6.64 -19.02 -3.75
N ASP A 481 7.06 -20.09 -3.08
CA ASP A 481 8.03 -21.04 -3.63
C ASP A 481 7.38 -21.85 -4.76
N PRO A 482 7.86 -21.73 -6.01
CA PRO A 482 7.24 -22.40 -7.15
C PRO A 482 7.42 -23.93 -7.13
N SER A 483 8.34 -24.45 -6.31
CA SER A 483 8.63 -25.88 -6.09
C SER A 483 8.08 -26.43 -4.76
N SER A 484 7.39 -25.62 -3.95
CA SER A 484 6.84 -26.10 -2.68
C SER A 484 5.60 -26.96 -2.89
N HIS A 485 5.65 -28.18 -2.35
CA HIS A 485 4.52 -29.10 -2.25
C HIS A 485 3.85 -29.09 -0.86
N GLU A 486 4.22 -28.15 0.01
CA GLU A 486 3.51 -27.98 1.28
C GLU A 486 2.04 -27.61 1.03
N PRO A 487 1.10 -28.12 1.84
CA PRO A 487 -0.32 -27.96 1.56
C PRO A 487 -0.80 -26.52 1.80
N ASP A 488 -1.50 -25.97 0.80
CA ASP A 488 -2.23 -24.68 0.85
C ASP A 488 -3.38 -24.66 1.84
N LYS A 489 -3.91 -25.84 2.13
CA LYS A 489 -4.97 -26.10 3.10
C LYS A 489 -4.48 -27.07 4.16
N CYS A 490 -4.57 -26.70 5.42
CA CYS A 490 -4.25 -27.58 6.52
C CYS A 490 -5.53 -28.09 7.20
N GLN A 491 -5.41 -29.17 7.99
CA GLN A 491 -6.46 -29.54 8.93
C GLN A 491 -6.63 -28.42 9.97
N GLU A 492 -7.86 -28.21 10.43
CA GLU A 492 -8.15 -27.21 11.45
C GLU A 492 -7.29 -27.42 12.70
N GLY A 493 -6.77 -26.33 13.27
CA GLY A 493 -5.82 -26.37 14.38
C GLY A 493 -4.38 -26.85 14.04
N LYS A 494 -4.08 -27.20 12.78
CA LYS A 494 -2.75 -27.62 12.31
C LYS A 494 -2.21 -26.74 11.18
N TRP A 495 -2.65 -25.49 11.11
CA TRP A 495 -2.22 -24.53 10.10
C TRP A 495 -0.72 -24.24 10.22
N GLN A 496 -0.01 -24.40 9.11
CA GLN A 496 1.44 -24.19 9.07
C GLN A 496 1.96 -23.93 7.65
N ARG A 497 3.09 -23.21 7.53
CA ARG A 497 3.78 -22.96 6.28
C ARG A 497 5.25 -22.59 6.55
N SER A 498 6.18 -23.10 5.74
CA SER A 498 7.57 -22.63 5.82
C SER A 498 7.71 -21.24 5.22
N LEU A 499 8.55 -20.41 5.84
CA LEU A 499 9.08 -19.24 5.15
C LEU A 499 9.79 -19.69 3.87
N PHE A 500 9.71 -18.87 2.83
CA PHE A 500 10.55 -18.99 1.65
C PHE A 500 11.30 -17.68 1.46
N ASN A 501 12.63 -17.72 1.57
CA ASN A 501 13.49 -16.54 1.50
C ASN A 501 12.95 -15.38 2.37
N GLY A 502 12.64 -15.72 3.63
CA GLY A 502 12.21 -14.78 4.65
C GLY A 502 10.71 -14.64 4.86
N TRP A 503 9.84 -15.09 3.94
CA TRP A 503 8.42 -14.72 3.93
C TRP A 503 7.45 -15.89 3.78
N CYS A 504 6.29 -15.80 4.44
CA CYS A 504 5.08 -16.58 4.14
C CYS A 504 3.81 -15.73 4.36
N GLN A 505 2.66 -16.25 3.95
CA GLN A 505 1.37 -15.57 3.98
C GLN A 505 0.27 -16.47 4.54
N VAL A 506 -0.66 -15.86 5.28
CA VAL A 506 -1.88 -16.49 5.79
C VAL A 506 -3.09 -15.63 5.40
N ILE A 507 -4.19 -16.27 5.00
CA ILE A 507 -5.45 -15.60 4.66
C ILE A 507 -6.48 -16.01 5.70
N VAL A 508 -7.05 -15.01 6.40
CA VAL A 508 -8.07 -15.20 7.42
C VAL A 508 -9.39 -14.64 6.90
N GLU A 509 -10.47 -15.41 6.97
CA GLU A 509 -11.84 -14.99 6.68
C GLU A 509 -12.56 -14.62 7.98
N MET A 510 -13.28 -13.52 7.97
CA MET A 510 -14.04 -13.03 9.12
C MET A 510 -15.34 -13.81 9.27
N GLY A 511 -15.80 -13.98 10.52
CA GLY A 511 -17.15 -14.46 10.81
C GLY A 511 -18.22 -13.39 10.56
N ASP A 512 -19.46 -13.69 10.93
CA ASP A 512 -20.64 -12.81 10.82
C ASP A 512 -20.99 -12.11 12.15
N GLU A 513 -20.22 -12.36 13.20
CA GLU A 513 -20.36 -11.69 14.50
C GLU A 513 -19.19 -10.73 14.77
N PRO A 514 -19.47 -9.46 15.15
CA PRO A 514 -18.44 -8.52 15.59
C PRO A 514 -17.67 -9.04 16.82
N GLY A 515 -16.36 -8.84 16.83
CA GLY A 515 -15.49 -9.26 17.92
C GLY A 515 -14.01 -8.95 17.64
N VAL A 516 -13.14 -9.55 18.45
CA VAL A 516 -11.69 -9.45 18.28
C VAL A 516 -11.14 -10.82 17.91
N ILE A 517 -10.41 -10.88 16.81
CA ILE A 517 -9.67 -12.06 16.37
C ILE A 517 -8.23 -11.91 16.82
N LYS A 518 -7.69 -12.92 17.51
CA LYS A 518 -6.29 -12.97 17.90
C LYS A 518 -5.56 -13.98 17.03
N PHE A 519 -4.41 -13.59 16.52
CA PHE A 519 -3.59 -14.42 15.65
C PHE A 519 -2.15 -14.48 16.16
N ASP A 520 -1.59 -15.69 16.25
CA ASP A 520 -0.21 -15.94 16.64
C ASP A 520 0.51 -16.79 15.58
N ALA A 521 1.76 -16.44 15.30
CA ALA A 521 2.71 -17.18 14.48
C ALA A 521 3.88 -17.68 15.35
N LEU A 522 4.11 -18.99 15.32
CA LEU A 522 5.10 -19.67 16.17
C LEU A 522 6.06 -20.49 15.30
N SER A 523 7.35 -20.46 15.63
CA SER A 523 8.36 -21.34 15.03
C SER A 523 9.30 -21.81 16.12
N GLU A 524 9.79 -23.04 16.01
CA GLU A 524 10.81 -23.56 16.93
C GLU A 524 12.04 -22.65 16.92
N GLY A 525 12.51 -22.28 18.11
CA GLY A 525 13.69 -21.44 18.31
C GLY A 525 13.53 -19.94 18.03
N LEU A 526 12.34 -19.46 17.61
CA LEU A 526 12.06 -18.04 17.35
C LEU A 526 11.09 -17.46 18.37
N TRP A 527 11.23 -16.17 18.68
CA TRP A 527 10.19 -15.43 19.39
C TRP A 527 8.92 -15.34 18.52
N PRO A 528 7.72 -15.58 19.11
CA PRO A 528 6.48 -15.55 18.36
C PRO A 528 6.09 -14.14 17.95
N GLY A 529 5.41 -14.03 16.81
CA GLY A 529 4.75 -12.80 16.38
C GLY A 529 3.23 -12.95 16.50
N GLY A 530 2.53 -11.86 16.77
CA GLY A 530 1.07 -11.88 16.85
C GLY A 530 0.43 -10.53 16.57
N THR A 531 -0.87 -10.55 16.29
CA THR A 531 -1.68 -9.36 16.03
C THR A 531 -3.14 -9.61 16.41
N GLU A 532 -3.90 -8.53 16.55
CA GLU A 532 -5.34 -8.56 16.81
C GLU A 532 -6.08 -7.82 15.70
N ILE A 533 -7.22 -8.37 15.27
CA ILE A 533 -8.11 -7.79 14.25
C ILE A 533 -9.46 -7.51 14.89
N HIS A 534 -9.95 -6.28 14.73
CA HIS A 534 -11.27 -5.87 15.19
C HIS A 534 -12.28 -6.00 14.05
N THR A 535 -13.40 -6.68 14.30
CA THR A 535 -14.47 -6.78 13.30
C THR A 535 -15.64 -5.85 13.64
N VAL A 536 -16.21 -5.22 12.61
CA VAL A 536 -17.33 -4.27 12.74
C VAL A 536 -18.57 -4.75 11.98
N ASP A 537 -19.76 -4.45 12.50
CA ASP A 537 -21.02 -4.78 11.83
C ASP A 537 -21.11 -4.00 10.49
N PRO A 538 -21.38 -4.66 9.35
CA PRO A 538 -21.49 -4.00 8.05
C PRO A 538 -22.52 -2.88 8.00
N LYS A 539 -23.60 -2.96 8.78
CA LYS A 539 -24.68 -1.96 8.81
C LYS A 539 -24.25 -0.68 9.51
N THR A 540 -23.53 -0.80 10.64
CA THR A 540 -23.14 0.37 11.45
C THR A 540 -21.75 0.89 11.09
N GLY A 541 -20.79 0.00 10.83
CA GLY A 541 -19.40 0.32 10.51
C GLY A 541 -19.09 0.41 9.00
N GLY A 542 -19.87 -0.27 8.15
CA GLY A 542 -19.63 -0.28 6.69
C GLY A 542 -20.29 0.87 5.91
N SER A 543 -21.29 1.55 6.49
CA SER A 543 -22.01 2.60 5.77
C SER A 543 -21.29 3.96 5.84
N LEU A 544 -20.95 4.48 4.66
CA LEU A 544 -20.43 5.85 4.49
C LEU A 544 -21.60 6.80 4.20
N PRO A 545 -21.78 7.89 4.98
CA PRO A 545 -22.54 9.06 4.55
C PRO A 545 -22.00 9.60 3.22
N ALA A 546 -22.77 10.49 2.57
CA ALA A 546 -22.35 11.08 1.31
C ALA A 546 -20.95 11.73 1.43
N PRO A 547 -20.04 11.53 0.45
CA PRO A 547 -18.68 12.06 0.55
C PRO A 547 -18.70 13.58 0.74
N VAL A 548 -18.04 14.06 1.78
CA VAL A 548 -17.83 15.49 2.02
C VAL A 548 -16.50 15.88 1.40
N LYS A 549 -16.47 16.96 0.62
CA LYS A 549 -15.22 17.48 0.08
C LYS A 549 -14.41 18.08 1.24
N VAL A 550 -13.31 17.45 1.58
CA VAL A 550 -12.36 17.98 2.56
C VAL A 550 -11.26 18.73 1.81
N THR A 551 -10.83 19.87 2.34
CA THR A 551 -9.72 20.66 1.78
C THR A 551 -8.58 20.74 2.77
N GLY A 552 -7.35 20.81 2.24
CA GLY A 552 -6.17 21.15 3.03
C GLY A 552 -6.29 22.50 3.74
N THR A 553 -5.59 22.65 4.86
CA THR A 553 -5.42 23.94 5.54
C THR A 553 -4.00 24.45 5.35
N ASN A 554 -3.80 25.77 5.52
CA ASN A 554 -2.50 26.42 5.38
C ASN A 554 -1.85 26.73 6.74
N LYS A 555 -2.37 26.17 7.85
CA LYS A 555 -1.95 26.53 9.22
C LYS A 555 -0.47 26.28 9.49
N LEU A 556 0.13 25.30 8.82
CA LEU A 556 1.54 24.93 9.01
C LEU A 556 2.45 25.33 7.84
N ASN A 557 1.99 26.17 6.91
CA ASN A 557 2.80 26.53 5.73
C ASN A 557 4.09 27.29 6.08
N SER A 558 4.07 28.09 7.15
CA SER A 558 5.24 28.83 7.64
C SER A 558 6.09 28.04 8.64
N GLU A 559 5.68 26.82 9.00
CA GLU A 559 6.41 26.03 9.99
C GLU A 559 7.66 25.40 9.36
N PRO A 560 8.82 25.48 10.05
CA PRO A 560 9.96 24.65 9.66
C PRO A 560 9.59 23.18 9.83
N PHE A 561 10.35 22.30 9.18
CA PHE A 561 10.16 20.86 9.34
C PHE A 561 10.24 20.48 10.83
N MET A 562 9.23 19.77 11.32
CA MET A 562 9.16 19.40 12.73
C MET A 562 10.04 18.17 12.96
N ASN A 563 11.12 18.35 13.71
CA ASN A 563 11.90 17.27 14.28
C ASN A 563 11.52 17.20 15.76
N GLY A 564 10.56 16.34 16.06
CA GLY A 564 9.90 16.23 17.34
C GLY A 564 10.39 15.04 18.15
N ALA A 565 10.23 15.12 19.47
CA ALA A 565 10.45 14.00 20.38
C ALA A 565 9.34 13.96 21.45
N ASP A 566 8.80 12.77 21.73
CA ASP A 566 8.00 12.55 22.93
C ASP A 566 8.93 12.44 24.15
N ILE A 567 8.96 13.47 24.98
CA ILE A 567 9.79 13.50 26.20
C ILE A 567 8.92 13.61 27.46
N SER A 568 7.69 13.10 27.39
CA SER A 568 6.75 13.13 28.52
C SER A 568 7.28 12.42 29.76
N PHE A 569 8.22 11.48 29.60
CA PHE A 569 8.87 10.74 30.68
C PHE A 569 10.01 11.52 31.38
N LEU A 570 10.44 12.66 30.84
CA LEU A 570 11.59 13.43 31.36
C LEU A 570 11.48 13.76 32.86
N PRO A 571 10.33 14.27 33.39
CA PRO A 571 10.22 14.59 34.81
C PRO A 571 10.47 13.37 35.73
N GLN A 572 10.03 12.18 35.31
CA GLN A 572 10.25 10.96 36.07
C GLN A 572 11.73 10.57 36.09
N LEU A 573 12.42 10.64 34.95
CA LEU A 573 13.86 10.35 34.88
C LEU A 573 14.66 11.31 35.77
N GLU A 574 14.29 12.58 35.79
CA GLU A 574 14.94 13.60 36.64
C GLU A 574 14.68 13.35 38.13
N GLU A 575 13.47 12.96 38.53
CA GLU A 575 13.16 12.56 39.92
C GLU A 575 13.93 11.30 40.34
N GLU A 576 14.13 10.36 39.41
CA GLU A 576 14.96 9.16 39.59
C GLU A 576 16.48 9.47 39.61
N GLY A 577 16.86 10.73 39.46
CA GLY A 577 18.24 11.20 39.55
C GLY A 577 19.05 11.01 38.25
N ILE A 578 18.40 10.67 37.14
CA ILE A 578 19.04 10.57 35.83
C ILE A 578 19.46 11.97 35.36
N LYS A 579 20.72 12.04 34.90
CA LYS A 579 21.32 13.26 34.34
C LYS A 579 21.72 12.99 32.90
N PHE A 580 21.49 13.95 32.01
CA PHE A 580 21.81 13.81 30.59
C PHE A 580 23.15 14.46 30.26
N TYR A 581 23.88 13.87 29.32
CA TYR A 581 25.20 14.34 28.90
C TYR A 581 25.25 14.45 27.38
N ASP A 582 25.97 15.44 26.87
CA ASP A 582 26.34 15.49 25.45
C ASP A 582 27.58 14.61 25.16
N TYR A 583 27.83 14.34 23.89
CA TYR A 583 28.95 13.57 23.41
C TYR A 583 30.29 14.17 23.86
N GLY A 584 31.07 13.39 24.59
CA GLY A 584 32.39 13.81 25.09
C GLY A 584 32.33 14.74 26.30
N SER A 585 31.14 15.15 26.75
CA SER A 585 31.00 15.96 27.96
C SER A 585 31.04 15.08 29.22
N GLN A 586 31.68 15.60 30.27
CA GLN A 586 31.60 15.06 31.63
C GLN A 586 30.64 15.85 32.52
N GLN A 587 30.14 16.98 32.03
CA GLN A 587 29.18 17.81 32.73
C GLN A 587 27.77 17.48 32.25
N SER A 588 26.85 17.24 33.18
CA SER A 588 25.45 17.04 32.85
C SER A 588 24.82 18.34 32.36
N GLU A 589 23.96 18.24 31.35
CA GLU A 589 23.27 19.37 30.75
C GLU A 589 21.75 19.14 30.79
N ASN A 590 20.99 20.21 30.55
CA ASN A 590 19.55 20.12 30.40
C ASN A 590 19.20 19.35 29.11
N ALA A 591 18.28 18.39 29.19
CA ALA A 591 17.89 17.57 28.05
C ALA A 591 17.37 18.39 26.86
N PHE A 592 16.64 19.49 27.10
CA PHE A 592 16.13 20.39 26.06
C PHE A 592 17.28 21.05 25.28
N ASP A 593 18.33 21.48 25.97
CA ASP A 593 19.49 22.13 25.34
C ASP A 593 20.27 21.14 24.47
N ILE A 594 20.41 19.89 24.94
CA ILE A 594 21.01 18.82 24.14
C ILE A 594 20.14 18.57 22.91
N LEU A 595 18.84 18.29 23.06
CA LEU A 595 17.94 18.00 21.94
C LEU A 595 17.95 19.14 20.90
N LYS A 596 17.86 20.39 21.34
CA LYS A 596 17.90 21.55 20.43
C LYS A 596 19.21 21.64 19.65
N ARG A 597 20.34 21.29 20.27
CA ARG A 597 21.66 21.23 19.60
C ARG A 597 21.66 20.26 18.42
N TYR A 598 20.95 19.14 18.56
CA TYR A 598 20.75 18.10 17.55
C TYR A 598 19.55 18.35 16.63
N GLY A 599 19.00 19.56 16.59
CA GLY A 599 17.99 19.96 15.62
C GLY A 599 16.55 19.64 15.98
N PHE A 600 16.28 19.16 17.21
CA PHE A 600 14.90 19.05 17.68
C PHE A 600 14.30 20.44 17.91
N ASN A 601 13.10 20.67 17.39
CA ASN A 601 12.39 21.96 17.48
C ASN A 601 10.96 21.80 18.00
N TYR A 602 10.48 20.57 18.15
CA TYR A 602 9.17 20.23 18.68
C TYR A 602 9.28 19.23 19.83
N VAL A 603 8.35 19.32 20.76
CA VAL A 603 8.13 18.32 21.81
C VAL A 603 6.72 17.75 21.67
N ARG A 604 6.55 16.45 21.85
CA ARG A 604 5.24 15.83 22.06
C ARG A 604 5.06 15.60 23.56
N LEU A 605 3.94 16.04 24.09
CA LEU A 605 3.54 15.81 25.48
C LEU A 605 2.25 15.02 25.53
N ARG A 606 2.24 13.99 26.36
CA ARG A 606 1.03 13.25 26.70
C ARG A 606 0.35 13.87 27.90
N ILE A 607 -0.98 13.83 27.90
CA ILE A 607 -1.76 14.16 29.09
C ILE A 607 -2.86 13.10 29.34
N PHE A 608 -2.86 12.57 30.56
CA PHE A 608 -3.86 11.63 31.08
C PHE A 608 -4.88 12.36 31.96
N TYR A 609 -6.09 11.81 32.11
CA TYR A 609 -7.13 12.43 32.91
C TYR A 609 -6.77 12.45 34.41
N ASP A 610 -6.57 11.26 35.00
CA ASP A 610 -6.01 11.11 36.34
C ASP A 610 -5.01 9.94 36.42
N PRO A 611 -3.75 10.17 36.04
CA PRO A 611 -2.73 9.12 36.06
C PRO A 611 -2.30 8.72 37.48
N SER A 612 -2.74 9.43 38.52
CA SER A 612 -2.32 9.18 39.91
C SER A 612 -3.12 8.08 40.61
N GLN A 613 -4.24 7.66 40.01
CA GLN A 613 -5.08 6.59 40.52
C GLN A 613 -4.30 5.27 40.70
N PRO A 614 -4.77 4.34 41.55
CA PRO A 614 -4.08 3.06 41.78
C PRO A 614 -3.81 2.24 40.52
N GLN A 615 -4.69 2.33 39.51
CA GLN A 615 -4.53 1.69 38.19
C GLN A 615 -4.18 2.70 37.08
N GLY A 616 -3.85 3.94 37.45
CA GLY A 616 -3.45 4.99 36.53
C GLY A 616 -2.03 4.77 36.02
N TYR A 617 -1.64 5.57 35.03
CA TYR A 617 -0.33 5.50 34.38
C TYR A 617 0.86 5.67 35.35
N SER A 618 0.65 6.44 36.42
CA SER A 618 1.68 6.81 37.39
C SER A 618 1.10 6.80 38.82
N PRO A 619 0.81 5.62 39.39
CA PRO A 619 0.09 5.51 40.66
C PRO A 619 0.79 6.28 41.79
N GLY A 620 0.02 7.14 42.48
CA GLY A 620 0.50 7.97 43.61
C GLY A 620 1.48 9.09 43.25
N LYS A 621 1.98 9.16 42.00
CA LYS A 621 2.96 10.16 41.53
C LYS A 621 2.34 11.15 40.55
N GLY A 622 1.45 10.68 39.67
CA GLY A 622 0.68 11.52 38.76
C GLY A 622 1.51 12.17 37.64
N TYR A 623 2.57 11.52 37.15
CA TYR A 623 3.27 12.00 35.94
C TYR A 623 2.30 12.12 34.76
N CYS A 624 2.54 13.12 33.90
CA CYS A 624 1.67 13.45 32.75
C CYS A 624 0.23 13.87 33.12
N ASN A 625 0.00 14.38 34.34
CA ASN A 625 -1.22 15.11 34.70
C ASN A 625 -1.13 16.60 34.30
N LEU A 626 -2.22 17.36 34.47
CA LEU A 626 -2.26 18.79 34.14
C LEU A 626 -1.15 19.63 34.80
N SER A 627 -0.83 19.38 36.07
CA SER A 627 0.23 20.13 36.78
C SER A 627 1.60 19.90 36.13
N GLN A 628 1.92 18.65 35.83
CA GLN A 628 3.16 18.26 35.14
C GLN A 628 3.20 18.79 33.71
N THR A 629 2.08 18.75 32.98
CA THR A 629 1.98 19.32 31.63
C THR A 629 2.21 20.83 31.65
N LEU A 630 1.66 21.58 32.61
CA LEU A 630 1.90 23.01 32.77
C LEU A 630 3.37 23.33 33.04
N ALA A 631 4.03 22.55 33.90
CA ALA A 631 5.45 22.71 34.19
C ALA A 631 6.32 22.42 32.95
N MET A 632 6.02 21.34 32.22
CA MET A 632 6.72 20.99 30.99
C MET A 632 6.49 22.01 29.87
N ALA A 633 5.27 22.54 29.73
CA ALA A 633 4.96 23.57 28.74
C ALA A 633 5.78 24.86 28.96
N GLN A 634 5.99 25.28 30.22
CA GLN A 634 6.89 26.39 30.54
C GLN A 634 8.34 26.10 30.12
N ARG A 635 8.84 24.89 30.43
CA ARG A 635 10.21 24.47 30.05
C ARG A 635 10.39 24.46 28.54
N ILE A 636 9.42 23.93 27.80
CA ILE A 636 9.41 23.89 26.33
C ILE A 636 9.48 25.31 25.76
N LYS A 637 8.59 26.21 26.21
CA LYS A 637 8.53 27.58 25.69
C LYS A 637 9.77 28.39 26.09
N ALA A 638 10.30 28.17 27.30
CA ALA A 638 11.57 28.77 27.74
C ALA A 638 12.77 28.29 26.89
N ALA A 639 12.77 27.04 26.44
CA ALA A 639 13.75 26.50 25.50
C ALA A 639 13.56 27.04 24.05
N GLY A 640 12.48 27.79 23.79
CA GLY A 640 12.13 28.29 22.46
C GLY A 640 11.65 27.20 21.50
N MET A 641 11.15 26.09 22.02
CA MET A 641 10.59 24.98 21.24
C MET A 641 9.07 25.10 21.14
N LYS A 642 8.50 24.43 20.14
CA LYS A 642 7.05 24.25 19.99
C LYS A 642 6.60 22.92 20.57
N PHE A 643 5.30 22.72 20.77
CA PHE A 643 4.82 21.40 21.18
C PHE A 643 3.46 20.99 20.66
N LEU A 644 3.35 19.68 20.46
CA LEU A 644 2.14 18.90 20.23
C LEU A 644 1.64 18.36 21.58
N LEU A 645 0.39 18.65 21.92
CA LEU A 645 -0.26 18.09 23.10
C LEU A 645 -1.20 16.96 22.69
N ASP A 646 -0.89 15.75 23.16
CA ASP A 646 -1.65 14.53 22.93
C ASP A 646 -2.57 14.21 24.12
N PHE A 647 -3.87 14.28 23.88
CA PHE A 647 -4.89 13.90 24.85
C PHE A 647 -5.16 12.40 24.74
N HIS A 648 -4.68 11.63 25.72
CA HIS A 648 -4.97 10.19 25.77
C HIS A 648 -6.42 9.88 26.13
N TYR A 649 -7.12 10.82 26.77
CA TYR A 649 -8.48 10.62 27.30
C TYR A 649 -8.61 9.33 28.12
N SER A 650 -7.61 9.01 28.92
CA SER A 650 -7.54 7.80 29.76
C SER A 650 -6.79 8.14 31.05
N ASP A 651 -7.00 7.34 32.09
CA ASP A 651 -6.16 7.36 33.30
C ASP A 651 -4.86 6.55 33.09
N TYR A 652 -4.88 5.63 32.14
CA TYR A 652 -3.78 4.72 31.80
C TYR A 652 -3.41 4.82 30.31
N TRP A 653 -2.43 4.03 29.90
CA TRP A 653 -1.98 3.94 28.52
C TRP A 653 -3.11 3.68 27.52
N ALA A 654 -3.09 4.41 26.40
CA ALA A 654 -3.99 4.24 25.27
C ALA A 654 -3.17 3.98 24.00
N ASP A 655 -3.47 2.89 23.31
CA ASP A 655 -2.83 2.41 22.09
C ASP A 655 -3.84 1.60 21.24
N PRO A 656 -3.49 1.07 20.05
CA PRO A 656 -4.44 0.37 19.19
C PRO A 656 -5.12 -0.83 19.82
N GLY A 657 -4.52 -1.45 20.85
CA GLY A 657 -5.07 -2.63 21.54
C GLY A 657 -5.87 -2.28 22.80
N LYS A 658 -5.82 -1.03 23.29
CA LYS A 658 -6.56 -0.60 24.49
C LYS A 658 -6.83 0.90 24.49
N GLN A 659 -8.08 1.27 24.75
CA GLN A 659 -8.53 2.67 24.81
C GLN A 659 -9.45 2.87 26.03
N TYR A 660 -8.93 2.59 27.23
CA TYR A 660 -9.72 2.57 28.47
C TYR A 660 -10.34 3.93 28.79
N THR A 661 -11.63 3.95 29.08
CA THR A 661 -12.33 5.12 29.62
C THR A 661 -11.86 5.42 31.04
N PRO A 662 -11.56 6.70 31.41
CA PRO A 662 -11.19 7.09 32.75
C PRO A 662 -12.20 6.59 33.80
N ALA A 663 -11.73 6.27 35.00
CA ALA A 663 -12.57 5.79 36.09
C ALA A 663 -13.72 6.74 36.41
N ALA A 664 -13.46 8.05 36.35
CA ALA A 664 -14.48 9.09 36.56
C ALA A 664 -15.55 9.14 35.46
N TRP A 665 -15.30 8.55 34.29
CA TRP A 665 -16.17 8.63 33.11
C TRP A 665 -16.84 7.30 32.75
N LYS A 666 -16.43 6.20 33.40
CA LYS A 666 -16.77 4.82 33.01
C LYS A 666 -18.27 4.51 32.95
N GLU A 667 -19.08 5.19 33.75
CA GLU A 667 -20.53 4.98 33.83
C GLU A 667 -21.34 6.17 33.29
N LEU A 668 -20.69 7.13 32.62
CA LEU A 668 -21.38 8.29 32.09
C LEU A 668 -22.21 7.92 30.85
N PRO A 669 -23.45 8.41 30.73
CA PRO A 669 -24.20 8.34 29.48
C PRO A 669 -23.40 9.02 28.35
N TYR A 670 -23.53 8.51 27.12
CA TYR A 670 -22.75 8.98 25.96
C TYR A 670 -22.74 10.51 25.79
N GLU A 671 -23.89 11.17 25.92
CA GLU A 671 -23.98 12.64 25.79
C GLU A 671 -23.16 13.36 26.89
N VAL A 672 -23.15 12.84 28.11
CA VAL A 672 -22.36 13.38 29.23
C VAL A 672 -20.88 13.05 29.06
N LEU A 673 -20.55 11.88 28.51
CA LEU A 673 -19.17 11.52 28.15
C LEU A 673 -18.62 12.49 27.10
N LYS A 674 -19.41 12.82 26.08
CA LYS A 674 -19.08 13.81 25.06
C LYS A 674 -18.83 15.19 25.68
N ASP A 675 -19.70 15.65 26.59
CA ASP A 675 -19.50 16.91 27.32
C ASP A 675 -18.26 16.88 28.22
N SER A 676 -17.91 15.71 28.77
CA SER A 676 -16.72 15.52 29.59
C SER A 676 -15.43 15.64 28.76
N VAL A 677 -15.42 15.08 27.54
CA VAL A 677 -14.33 15.29 26.57
C VAL A 677 -14.16 16.78 26.28
N TYR A 678 -15.24 17.49 25.96
CA TYR A 678 -15.19 18.93 25.70
C TYR A 678 -14.62 19.70 26.90
N SER A 679 -15.20 19.45 28.07
CA SER A 679 -14.89 20.17 29.30
C SER A 679 -13.46 19.93 29.76
N TYR A 680 -12.99 18.68 29.67
CA TYR A 680 -11.62 18.32 30.03
C TYR A 680 -10.61 18.99 29.10
N THR A 681 -10.78 18.86 27.79
CA THR A 681 -9.88 19.47 26.79
C THR A 681 -9.85 20.98 26.93
N ARG A 682 -11.02 21.61 27.08
CA ARG A 682 -11.12 23.06 27.29
C ARG A 682 -10.46 23.50 28.59
N ARG A 683 -10.63 22.77 29.70
CA ARG A 683 -10.01 23.07 31.00
C ARG A 683 -8.49 23.08 30.91
N VAL A 684 -7.91 22.04 30.30
CA VAL A 684 -6.46 21.92 30.12
C VAL A 684 -5.92 23.08 29.28
N LEU A 685 -6.56 23.37 28.15
CA LEU A 685 -6.12 24.45 27.26
C LEU A 685 -6.32 25.85 27.85
N LEU A 686 -7.36 26.08 28.66
CA LEU A 686 -7.53 27.35 29.37
C LEU A 686 -6.46 27.55 30.44
N ALA A 687 -6.03 26.49 31.13
CA ALA A 687 -4.92 26.57 32.07
C ALA A 687 -3.61 26.94 31.36
N LEU A 688 -3.31 26.30 30.22
CA LEU A 688 -2.16 26.63 29.38
C LEU A 688 -2.26 28.06 28.81
N LYS A 689 -3.46 28.50 28.43
CA LYS A 689 -3.70 29.89 27.97
C LYS A 689 -3.44 30.91 29.07
N ALA A 690 -3.91 30.65 30.28
CA ALA A 690 -3.68 31.51 31.44
C ALA A 690 -2.17 31.60 31.77
N GLN A 691 -1.42 30.52 31.54
CA GLN A 691 0.03 30.48 31.71
C GLN A 691 0.82 31.10 30.52
N GLY A 692 0.16 31.39 29.39
CA GLY A 692 0.82 31.90 28.18
C GLY A 692 1.58 30.83 27.37
N THR A 693 1.29 29.55 27.58
CA THR A 693 2.03 28.40 27.04
C THR A 693 1.16 27.48 26.17
N LEU A 694 0.21 28.05 25.43
CA LEU A 694 -0.66 27.25 24.53
C LEU A 694 0.16 26.33 23.61
N PRO A 695 -0.33 25.11 23.35
CA PRO A 695 0.29 24.20 22.39
C PRO A 695 0.16 24.75 20.97
N ASP A 696 1.09 24.35 20.12
CA ASP A 696 1.09 24.70 18.71
C ASP A 696 0.18 23.76 17.91
N MET A 697 0.00 22.54 18.41
CA MET A 697 -0.86 21.51 17.84
C MET A 697 -1.49 20.66 18.94
N VAL A 698 -2.70 20.16 18.70
CA VAL A 698 -3.40 19.23 19.59
C VAL A 698 -3.77 17.97 18.82
N GLN A 699 -3.56 16.83 19.46
CA GLN A 699 -3.97 15.51 19.02
C GLN A 699 -5.07 14.98 19.95
N PRO A 700 -6.34 14.90 19.48
CA PRO A 700 -7.44 14.32 20.26
C PRO A 700 -7.43 12.79 20.13
N GLY A 701 -6.89 12.09 21.14
CA GLY A 701 -6.76 10.65 21.16
C GLY A 701 -5.42 10.16 20.59
N ASN A 702 -4.90 9.06 21.16
CA ASN A 702 -3.66 8.44 20.71
C ASN A 702 -3.94 7.17 19.91
N GLU A 703 -3.35 7.04 18.72
CA GLU A 703 -3.41 5.84 17.86
C GLU A 703 -4.84 5.25 17.73
N ILE A 704 -5.76 6.07 17.21
CA ILE A 704 -7.20 5.85 17.28
C ILE A 704 -7.77 5.03 16.10
N ASN A 705 -6.97 4.15 15.49
CA ASN A 705 -7.43 3.31 14.37
C ASN A 705 -8.59 2.38 14.76
N HIS A 706 -8.68 1.97 16.03
CA HIS A 706 -9.82 1.25 16.60
C HIS A 706 -10.74 2.13 17.47
N GLY A 707 -10.49 3.45 17.51
CA GLY A 707 -11.29 4.44 18.22
C GLY A 707 -10.65 4.96 19.51
N MET A 708 -11.46 5.52 20.40
CA MET A 708 -11.05 6.05 21.72
C MET A 708 -12.17 5.82 22.75
N LEU A 709 -11.89 5.82 24.06
CA LEU A 709 -12.92 5.72 25.11
C LEU A 709 -13.89 4.54 24.90
N TRP A 710 -13.36 3.32 24.90
CA TRP A 710 -14.17 2.13 24.62
C TRP A 710 -15.12 1.78 25.77
N PRO A 711 -16.32 1.23 25.47
CA PRO A 711 -16.81 0.87 24.13
C PRO A 711 -17.49 2.00 23.34
N GLU A 712 -17.80 3.15 23.94
CA GLU A 712 -18.59 4.22 23.33
C GLU A 712 -17.94 4.79 22.06
N GLY A 713 -16.63 5.06 22.08
CA GLY A 713 -15.91 5.57 20.92
C GLY A 713 -15.16 4.51 20.12
N HIS A 714 -15.53 3.24 20.21
CA HIS A 714 -14.95 2.19 19.35
C HIS A 714 -15.38 2.36 17.88
N VAL A 715 -14.55 1.93 16.92
CA VAL A 715 -14.86 2.04 15.47
C VAL A 715 -16.11 1.28 15.01
N SER A 716 -16.61 0.33 15.82
CA SER A 716 -17.91 -0.31 15.58
C SER A 716 -19.10 0.63 15.80
N ARG A 717 -18.87 1.81 16.40
CA ARG A 717 -19.85 2.88 16.64
C ARG A 717 -19.35 4.21 16.02
N PRO A 718 -19.21 4.29 14.68
CA PRO A 718 -18.52 5.41 14.04
C PRO A 718 -19.19 6.77 14.29
N ASP A 719 -20.51 6.82 14.46
CA ASP A 719 -21.21 8.06 14.83
C ASP A 719 -20.85 8.56 16.23
N GLN A 720 -20.72 7.63 17.20
CA GLN A 720 -20.34 7.96 18.56
C GLN A 720 -18.88 8.41 18.64
N LEU A 721 -17.98 7.70 17.97
CA LEU A 721 -16.57 8.09 17.80
C LEU A 721 -16.45 9.49 17.17
N ALA A 722 -17.17 9.74 16.07
CA ALA A 722 -17.17 11.05 15.41
C ALA A 722 -17.67 12.16 16.34
N GLY A 723 -18.69 11.90 17.18
CA GLY A 723 -19.18 12.86 18.16
C GLY A 723 -18.16 13.17 19.27
N LEU A 724 -17.41 12.19 19.75
CA LEU A 724 -16.34 12.39 20.74
C LEU A 724 -15.16 13.19 20.14
N LEU A 725 -14.74 12.86 18.92
CA LEU A 725 -13.69 13.60 18.21
C LEU A 725 -14.09 15.06 17.95
N LYS A 726 -15.32 15.29 17.45
CA LYS A 726 -15.85 16.66 17.26
C LYS A 726 -15.86 17.43 18.58
N SER A 727 -16.31 16.82 19.66
CA SER A 727 -16.31 17.44 20.98
C SER A 727 -14.92 17.90 21.43
N GLY A 728 -13.91 17.04 21.29
CA GLY A 728 -12.51 17.41 21.58
C GLY A 728 -12.00 18.53 20.68
N ILE A 729 -12.30 18.49 19.37
CA ILE A 729 -11.89 19.49 18.39
C ILE A 729 -12.57 20.84 18.65
N ASP A 730 -13.86 20.85 18.95
CA ASP A 730 -14.62 22.06 19.24
C ASP A 730 -14.14 22.72 20.53
N ALA A 731 -13.75 21.92 21.53
CA ALA A 731 -13.10 22.43 22.74
C ALA A 731 -11.79 23.17 22.41
N VAL A 732 -10.94 22.59 21.55
CA VAL A 732 -9.70 23.24 21.09
C VAL A 732 -10.00 24.57 20.39
N LYS A 733 -10.90 24.54 19.40
CA LYS A 733 -11.29 25.71 18.61
C LYS A 733 -11.90 26.82 19.47
N SER A 734 -12.66 26.46 20.52
CA SER A 734 -13.26 27.42 21.46
C SER A 734 -12.21 28.21 22.26
N VAL A 735 -11.03 27.64 22.51
CA VAL A 735 -9.94 28.30 23.24
C VAL A 735 -9.05 29.09 22.29
N SER A 736 -8.70 28.51 21.15
CA SER A 736 -7.95 29.16 20.08
C SER A 736 -8.11 28.43 18.74
N PRO A 737 -8.68 29.07 17.70
CA PRO A 737 -8.79 28.47 16.37
C PRO A 737 -7.44 28.35 15.64
N LYS A 738 -6.38 28.98 16.18
CA LYS A 738 -5.03 28.95 15.60
C LYS A 738 -4.30 27.62 15.87
N ILE A 739 -4.72 26.87 16.89
CA ILE A 739 -4.12 25.57 17.20
C ILE A 739 -4.43 24.60 16.04
N ALA A 740 -3.40 23.91 15.56
CA ALA A 740 -3.57 22.88 14.55
C ALA A 740 -4.13 21.59 15.18
N ILE A 741 -4.99 20.89 14.46
CA ILE A 741 -5.58 19.61 14.89
C ILE A 741 -4.92 18.46 14.12
N MET A 742 -4.39 17.47 14.84
CA MET A 742 -3.90 16.21 14.27
C MET A 742 -4.87 15.06 14.62
N LEU A 743 -5.22 14.24 13.62
CA LEU A 743 -5.82 12.92 13.86
C LEU A 743 -4.76 11.86 13.60
N HIS A 744 -4.60 10.92 14.53
CA HIS A 744 -3.43 10.04 14.60
C HIS A 744 -3.83 8.55 14.51
N LEU A 745 -3.31 7.83 13.51
CA LEU A 745 -3.56 6.40 13.29
C LEU A 745 -2.27 5.57 13.34
N ALA A 746 -2.33 4.37 13.94
CA ALA A 746 -1.23 3.40 13.89
C ALA A 746 -1.29 2.55 12.60
N LEU A 747 -1.32 3.20 11.44
CA LEU A 747 -1.57 2.58 10.14
C LEU A 747 -0.57 3.04 9.07
N GLY A 748 0.71 3.17 9.43
CA GLY A 748 1.75 3.73 8.57
C GLY A 748 1.75 3.16 7.14
N GLY A 749 1.68 1.84 6.98
CA GLY A 749 1.62 1.17 5.66
C GLY A 749 0.25 0.61 5.26
N GLN A 750 -0.73 0.57 6.17
CA GLN A 750 -2.08 0.05 5.93
C GLN A 750 -2.96 1.09 5.23
N ASN A 751 -2.72 1.31 3.93
CA ASN A 751 -3.42 2.35 3.16
C ASN A 751 -4.94 2.14 3.06
N GLU A 752 -5.39 0.91 2.79
CA GLU A 752 -6.83 0.63 2.63
C GLU A 752 -7.62 1.01 3.88
N GLU A 753 -7.12 0.63 5.06
CA GLU A 753 -7.75 0.97 6.33
C GLU A 753 -7.60 2.45 6.68
N SER A 754 -6.46 3.07 6.38
CA SER A 754 -6.27 4.52 6.56
C SER A 754 -7.31 5.30 5.75
N VAL A 755 -7.49 4.95 4.47
CA VAL A 755 -8.48 5.57 3.59
C VAL A 755 -9.88 5.35 4.13
N TRP A 756 -10.24 4.12 4.48
CA TRP A 756 -11.54 3.80 5.06
C TRP A 756 -11.82 4.63 6.32
N TRP A 757 -10.88 4.68 7.27
CA TRP A 757 -11.07 5.39 8.54
C TRP A 757 -11.28 6.89 8.32
N PHE A 758 -10.44 7.51 7.47
CA PHE A 758 -10.60 8.94 7.15
C PHE A 758 -11.89 9.23 6.40
N ASP A 759 -12.29 8.40 5.44
CA ASP A 759 -13.58 8.54 4.76
C ASP A 759 -14.75 8.44 5.75
N GLN A 760 -14.69 7.52 6.72
CA GLN A 760 -15.71 7.39 7.79
C GLN A 760 -15.80 8.65 8.65
N MET A 761 -14.67 9.25 9.03
CA MET A 761 -14.66 10.42 9.91
C MET A 761 -15.00 11.71 9.18
N PHE A 762 -14.44 11.92 7.99
CA PHE A 762 -14.66 13.10 7.16
C PHE A 762 -16.10 13.21 6.67
N SER A 763 -16.72 12.09 6.29
CA SER A 763 -18.14 12.04 5.93
C SER A 763 -19.08 12.39 7.09
N ARG A 764 -18.61 12.28 8.35
CA ARG A 764 -19.34 12.65 9.59
C ARG A 764 -18.99 14.04 10.13
N GLY A 765 -18.23 14.82 9.34
CA GLY A 765 -17.85 16.19 9.65
C GLY A 765 -16.75 16.33 10.71
N VAL A 766 -16.03 15.26 11.03
CA VAL A 766 -14.75 15.38 11.75
C VAL A 766 -13.74 15.91 10.74
N ASP A 767 -12.97 16.94 11.09
CA ASP A 767 -11.96 17.52 10.19
C ASP A 767 -10.66 17.79 10.96
N CYS A 768 -9.53 17.69 10.27
CA CYS A 768 -8.20 17.91 10.83
C CYS A 768 -7.34 18.80 9.93
N ASP A 769 -6.29 19.36 10.51
CA ASP A 769 -5.25 20.06 9.76
C ASP A 769 -4.16 19.08 9.30
N VAL A 770 -3.85 18.08 10.15
CA VAL A 770 -2.75 17.13 9.98
C VAL A 770 -3.23 15.69 10.11
N ILE A 771 -2.74 14.84 9.22
CA ILE A 771 -2.80 13.38 9.35
C ILE A 771 -1.52 12.92 10.04
N GLY A 772 -1.66 12.35 11.24
CA GLY A 772 -0.60 11.70 11.99
C GLY A 772 -0.58 10.20 11.73
N LEU A 773 0.59 9.63 11.47
CA LEU A 773 0.76 8.19 11.33
C LEU A 773 1.86 7.68 12.27
N SER A 774 1.62 6.57 12.96
CA SER A 774 2.72 5.78 13.56
C SER A 774 3.37 4.93 12.48
N TYR A 775 4.69 4.78 12.55
CA TYR A 775 5.43 3.85 11.69
C TYR A 775 6.48 3.06 12.46
N TYR A 776 6.25 1.76 12.50
CA TYR A 776 7.16 0.78 13.04
C TYR A 776 7.19 -0.40 12.07
N PRO A 777 8.36 -0.77 11.50
CA PRO A 777 8.43 -1.84 10.49
C PRO A 777 7.81 -3.17 10.93
N ARG A 778 7.80 -3.41 12.24
CA ARG A 778 7.21 -4.59 12.87
C ARG A 778 5.69 -4.68 12.73
N TRP A 779 4.98 -3.55 12.68
CA TRP A 779 3.51 -3.52 12.69
C TRP A 779 2.92 -2.87 11.44
N HIS A 780 3.65 -1.95 10.82
CA HIS A 780 3.12 -1.04 9.79
C HIS A 780 3.71 -1.28 8.41
N GLY A 781 4.32 -2.45 8.17
CA GLY A 781 4.85 -2.80 6.85
C GLY A 781 6.17 -2.13 6.48
N THR A 782 6.49 -2.16 5.19
CA THR A 782 7.74 -1.66 4.62
C THR A 782 7.75 -0.14 4.43
N LEU A 783 8.93 0.43 4.18
CA LEU A 783 9.08 1.85 3.87
C LEU A 783 8.36 2.27 2.58
N ASP A 784 8.28 1.38 1.60
CA ASP A 784 7.59 1.66 0.34
C ASP A 784 6.07 1.68 0.53
N GLU A 785 5.54 0.89 1.47
CA GLU A 785 4.13 0.93 1.87
C GLU A 785 3.80 2.22 2.63
N LEU A 786 4.71 2.69 3.50
CA LEU A 786 4.59 3.99 4.15
C LEU A 786 4.59 5.15 3.12
N ASP A 787 5.53 5.17 2.17
CA ASP A 787 5.60 6.20 1.12
C ASP A 787 4.30 6.22 0.30
N TYR A 788 3.83 5.06 -0.16
CA TYR A 788 2.59 4.94 -0.91
C TYR A 788 1.39 5.46 -0.10
N ASN A 789 1.26 5.06 1.17
CA ASN A 789 0.15 5.50 2.01
C ASN A 789 0.13 7.02 2.19
N MET A 790 1.26 7.61 2.57
CA MET A 790 1.36 9.06 2.77
C MET A 790 1.03 9.86 1.50
N ARG A 791 1.54 9.44 0.34
CA ARG A 791 1.27 10.11 -0.95
C ARG A 791 -0.20 9.98 -1.36
N ASP A 792 -0.80 8.80 -1.18
CA ASP A 792 -2.21 8.59 -1.52
C ASP A 792 -3.14 9.41 -0.61
N LEU A 793 -2.84 9.49 0.69
CA LEU A 793 -3.59 10.32 1.64
C LEU A 793 -3.48 11.82 1.30
N ILE A 794 -2.29 12.31 0.92
CA ILE A 794 -2.12 13.69 0.44
C ILE A 794 -2.93 13.92 -0.83
N ARG A 795 -2.83 13.01 -1.80
CA ARG A 795 -3.55 13.12 -3.07
C ARG A 795 -5.07 13.22 -2.86
N ARG A 796 -5.63 12.38 -1.98
CA ARG A 796 -7.07 12.32 -1.68
C ARG A 796 -7.57 13.51 -0.88
N TYR A 797 -6.87 13.86 0.20
CA TYR A 797 -7.41 14.75 1.23
C TYR A 797 -6.73 16.11 1.28
N GLN A 798 -5.58 16.26 0.62
CA GLN A 798 -4.78 17.50 0.56
C GLN A 798 -4.33 18.02 1.94
N LYS A 799 -4.31 17.14 2.95
CA LYS A 799 -3.88 17.42 4.32
C LYS A 799 -2.37 17.33 4.46
N ASP A 800 -1.85 18.02 5.47
CA ASP A 800 -0.46 17.87 5.87
C ASP A 800 -0.26 16.51 6.55
N VAL A 801 0.92 15.90 6.41
CA VAL A 801 1.25 14.59 6.96
C VAL A 801 2.45 14.67 7.88
N VAL A 802 2.36 13.98 9.02
CA VAL A 802 3.43 13.83 10.01
C VAL A 802 3.53 12.36 10.41
N VAL A 803 4.75 11.82 10.46
CA VAL A 803 4.99 10.52 11.12
C VAL A 803 5.21 10.81 12.60
N VAL A 804 4.14 10.71 13.39
CA VAL A 804 4.10 11.27 14.75
C VAL A 804 4.56 10.28 15.83
N GLU A 805 4.73 9.01 15.47
CA GLU A 805 5.41 8.03 16.31
C GLU A 805 6.24 7.08 15.45
N TYR A 806 7.54 7.07 15.67
CA TYR A 806 8.46 6.08 15.10
C TYR A 806 9.63 5.85 16.07
N SER A 807 10.41 4.81 15.81
CA SER A 807 11.66 4.56 16.57
C SER A 807 12.77 4.06 15.66
N HIS A 808 12.47 3.10 14.79
CA HIS A 808 13.42 2.49 13.87
C HIS A 808 13.57 3.32 12.59
N LEU A 809 14.62 3.05 11.80
CA LEU A 809 14.81 3.63 10.46
C LEU A 809 14.76 5.17 10.43
N LYS A 810 15.39 5.81 11.43
CA LYS A 810 15.25 7.24 11.71
C LYS A 810 15.55 8.13 10.50
N ARG A 811 16.62 7.81 9.75
CA ARG A 811 17.03 8.58 8.57
C ARG A 811 16.06 8.35 7.42
N GLU A 812 15.69 7.10 7.20
CA GLU A 812 14.84 6.70 6.09
C GLU A 812 13.42 7.28 6.23
N VAL A 813 12.86 7.26 7.44
CA VAL A 813 11.56 7.90 7.75
C VAL A 813 11.65 9.42 7.56
N TYR A 814 12.73 10.06 8.03
CA TYR A 814 12.97 11.50 7.79
C TYR A 814 13.00 11.83 6.30
N ASP A 815 13.82 11.10 5.52
CA ASP A 815 14.00 11.33 4.09
C ASP A 815 12.69 11.12 3.32
N LEU A 816 11.89 10.11 3.67
CA LEU A 816 10.57 9.86 3.06
C LEU A 816 9.58 10.98 3.34
N VAL A 817 9.41 11.41 4.60
CA VAL A 817 8.47 12.49 4.93
C VAL A 817 8.90 13.78 4.26
N LYS A 818 10.21 14.08 4.24
CA LYS A 818 10.73 15.28 3.58
C LYS A 818 10.50 15.27 2.06
N ALA A 819 10.41 14.10 1.45
CA ALA A 819 10.20 13.88 0.03
C ALA A 819 8.73 13.96 -0.43
N LEU A 820 7.78 14.15 0.48
CA LEU A 820 6.37 14.21 0.15
C LEU A 820 6.04 15.46 -0.71
N PRO A 821 5.10 15.32 -1.66
CA PRO A 821 4.80 16.37 -2.64
C PRO A 821 4.23 17.63 -1.98
N ASP A 822 4.31 18.75 -2.71
CA ASP A 822 3.69 20.04 -2.35
C ASP A 822 4.07 20.59 -0.96
N GLY A 823 5.20 20.13 -0.40
CA GLY A 823 5.64 20.49 0.94
C GLY A 823 4.68 20.02 2.04
N LYS A 824 3.93 18.94 1.78
CA LYS A 824 2.90 18.39 2.67
C LYS A 824 3.45 17.48 3.77
N GLY A 825 4.66 16.96 3.62
CA GLY A 825 5.36 16.28 4.71
C GLY A 825 5.94 17.27 5.70
N LYS A 826 5.31 17.40 6.87
CA LYS A 826 5.62 18.48 7.82
C LYS A 826 6.57 18.09 8.94
N GLY A 827 6.75 16.80 9.23
CA GLY A 827 7.68 16.40 10.27
C GLY A 827 7.61 14.96 10.72
N ILE A 828 8.49 14.65 11.67
CA ILE A 828 8.61 13.35 12.32
C ILE A 828 8.72 13.55 13.84
N PHE A 829 8.17 12.63 14.62
CA PHE A 829 8.28 12.64 16.08
C PHE A 829 8.77 11.27 16.56
N ILE A 830 9.96 11.25 17.16
CA ILE A 830 10.48 10.01 17.75
C ILE A 830 9.77 9.71 19.06
N TRP A 831 9.38 8.44 19.20
CA TRP A 831 8.74 7.91 20.37
C TRP A 831 9.73 7.71 21.53
N GLU A 832 9.46 8.34 22.68
CA GLU A 832 10.17 8.18 23.97
C GLU A 832 11.70 7.96 23.88
N PRO A 833 12.46 8.83 23.18
CA PRO A 833 13.85 8.55 22.87
C PRO A 833 14.79 8.60 24.09
N LEU A 834 14.32 9.05 25.26
CA LEU A 834 15.16 9.23 26.44
C LEU A 834 15.46 7.91 27.17
N ASN A 835 14.58 6.91 27.09
CA ASN A 835 14.68 5.70 27.92
C ASN A 835 14.24 4.40 27.23
N THR A 836 13.43 4.43 26.17
CA THR A 836 12.85 3.23 25.56
C THR A 836 13.36 2.92 24.14
N TRP A 837 13.22 1.66 23.73
CA TRP A 837 13.49 1.13 22.38
C TRP A 837 14.86 1.58 21.82
N GLU A 838 14.91 2.11 20.58
CA GLU A 838 16.13 2.69 20.00
C GLU A 838 16.42 4.11 20.52
N ARG A 839 16.51 4.23 21.84
CA ARG A 839 16.80 5.46 22.58
C ARG A 839 18.08 6.15 22.16
N ILE A 840 18.06 7.48 22.23
CA ILE A 840 19.20 8.35 21.94
C ILE A 840 20.10 8.57 23.16
N PHE A 841 19.67 8.15 24.36
CA PHE A 841 20.47 8.10 25.58
C PHE A 841 20.51 6.69 26.18
N LYS A 842 21.58 6.33 26.88
CA LYS A 842 21.68 5.11 27.68
C LYS A 842 20.96 5.31 29.02
N TRP A 843 20.80 4.23 29.79
CA TRP A 843 20.21 4.29 31.14
C TRP A 843 20.97 5.21 32.11
N ASP A 844 22.26 5.44 31.89
CA ASP A 844 23.09 6.38 32.67
C ASP A 844 23.02 7.83 32.14
N GLY A 845 22.14 8.10 31.17
CA GLY A 845 21.93 9.40 30.53
C GLY A 845 23.04 9.84 29.56
N ARG A 846 24.03 8.98 29.28
CA ARG A 846 25.04 9.25 28.23
C ARG A 846 24.48 8.97 26.84
N PRO A 847 24.93 9.69 25.79
CA PRO A 847 24.31 9.57 24.48
C PRO A 847 24.65 8.24 23.78
N THR A 848 23.71 7.73 22.99
CA THR A 848 23.91 6.61 22.06
C THR A 848 24.21 7.13 20.67
N ARG A 849 24.72 6.25 19.79
CA ARG A 849 24.97 6.56 18.37
C ARG A 849 23.76 7.17 17.66
N HIS A 850 22.56 6.88 18.13
CA HIS A 850 21.32 7.35 17.53
C HIS A 850 21.14 8.86 17.65
N LEU A 851 21.65 9.51 18.71
CA LEU A 851 21.57 10.97 18.87
C LEU A 851 22.26 11.70 17.70
N ARG A 852 23.41 11.19 17.23
CA ARG A 852 24.16 11.79 16.11
C ARG A 852 23.41 11.75 14.78
N THR A 853 22.47 10.82 14.61
CA THR A 853 21.66 10.74 13.38
C THR A 853 20.90 12.05 13.15
N TYR A 854 20.38 12.66 14.22
CA TYR A 854 19.61 13.90 14.16
C TYR A 854 20.45 15.13 13.85
N GLN A 855 21.76 15.09 14.12
CA GLN A 855 22.68 16.15 13.68
C GLN A 855 22.69 16.31 12.16
N GLN A 856 22.37 15.24 11.42
CA GLN A 856 22.30 15.26 9.96
C GLN A 856 20.95 15.78 9.43
N PHE A 857 19.96 16.00 10.31
CA PHE A 857 18.63 16.52 9.96
C PHE A 857 18.53 18.04 10.17
N LYS A 858 19.44 18.59 10.98
CA LYS A 858 19.65 20.03 11.18
C LYS A 858 20.22 20.65 9.91
#